data_AF-A0A451A5H3-F1
#
_entry.id   AF-A0A451A5H3-F1
#
_cell.length_a   1.000
_cell.length_b   1.000
_cell.length_c   1.000
_cell.angle_alpha   90.00
_cell.angle_beta   90.00
_cell.angle_gamma   90.00
#
_symmetry.space_group_name_H-M   'P 1'
#
loop_
_entity.id
_entity.type
_entity.pdbx_description
1 polymer ?
#
loop_
_entity_poly.entity_id
_entity_poly.type
_entity_poly.pdbx_seq_one_letter_code
_entity_poly.pdbx_strand_id
1 'polypeptide(L)'
;MPAFTLASTKWLTPLSKKLVSLEQKLAFGVRDKETEELRKISSVFGLSFFKLTRYYIKPYCQYPKPIQHAKDRQPVSDNKVPVFSEIDAFLEDDALPARNGSRGMFIISEAGMGKTSLLIMMKLTHLMGFWPQGYHCLLLKIGKDTLEKVAGHAGKANTVLLLDALDEDPLAWDDIEQRLLSILAATGDYYRVIISCHARSFSKTDLTLSIHNGRMRVDSYVCPTISLAPFDHDQVVRYLAKRYPDHWHNKLLRRDNFMHRRAQRLVSGMESLSFHPLLLSRIHDILALGEAGIRKYDLYTFYRTLIEIWLIHQESKLRRQSDRPPNREVLWNICATVAVSLQATGDRNLSRAALKRLIEEFPMAANIQHFSVGEGSLLQRNADGDLWFFHYSIQEFLVAHGMLNGQVDVINDAIRVTDQLLTFLKLRNKTDFTFPERFDRRSYHSIPELHFYDVLTNGDPGPKMQLIPAGEFLMGSREGKGYQDERPRHLVRISTPFALGTWPITFAEYDYFCDATERKKPSDQDWGRRRRPVINVSWHDALDYCAWLSKETGQRYRLPSEAEWEYAARARTTTNYWWGDDFRSNFANCVGCDGPWGDKRTAPVGSFAPNPFGLYDTAGNVCEWTADCWHKDYEGAPWDGRVWERENPDDCMWRVVRGGSWISGIWYLRSTNRYWFSPEIANFNLGFRLVREIRS
;
A
#
# COMPACT_ATOMS: atom_id res chain seq x y z
N MET A 1 -36.30 0.10 -20.70
CA MET A 1 -36.29 -0.13 -19.23
C MET A 1 -35.61 1.06 -18.55
N PRO A 2 -35.93 1.41 -17.29
CA PRO A 2 -35.22 2.48 -16.60
C PRO A 2 -33.74 2.12 -16.42
N ALA A 3 -32.84 3.06 -16.74
CA ALA A 3 -31.39 2.90 -16.61
C ALA A 3 -30.96 2.65 -15.15
N PHE A 4 -29.95 1.80 -14.95
CA PHE A 4 -29.28 1.65 -13.66
C PHE A 4 -28.48 2.93 -13.38
N THR A 5 -28.66 3.52 -12.20
CA THR A 5 -28.04 4.83 -11.85
C THR A 5 -27.26 4.77 -10.53
N LEU A 6 -26.60 3.64 -10.25
CA LEU A 6 -25.79 3.48 -9.04
C LEU A 6 -24.56 4.42 -9.06
N ALA A 7 -24.07 4.79 -10.25
CA ALA A 7 -22.99 5.75 -10.44
C ALA A 7 -23.30 7.14 -9.86
N SER A 8 -24.55 7.62 -9.96
CA SER A 8 -24.93 9.03 -9.78
C SER A 8 -24.69 9.66 -8.38
N THR A 9 -24.34 8.88 -7.35
CA THR A 9 -24.07 9.27 -5.94
C THR A 9 -25.23 9.96 -5.20
N LYS A 10 -26.23 10.50 -5.91
CA LYS A 10 -27.38 11.24 -5.37
C LYS A 10 -28.20 10.42 -4.37
N TRP A 11 -28.09 9.09 -4.40
CA TRP A 11 -28.80 8.19 -3.51
C TRP A 11 -28.14 7.97 -2.14
N LEU A 12 -26.83 8.22 -1.97
CA LEU A 12 -26.12 7.86 -0.72
C LEU A 12 -26.63 8.63 0.51
N THR A 13 -26.81 9.95 0.38
CA THR A 13 -27.30 10.78 1.49
C THR A 13 -28.76 10.47 1.85
N PRO A 14 -29.70 10.38 0.90
CA PRO A 14 -31.07 9.91 1.17
C PRO A 14 -31.15 8.50 1.75
N LEU A 15 -30.33 7.56 1.26
CA LEU A 15 -30.27 6.19 1.76
C LEU A 15 -29.81 6.13 3.22
N SER A 16 -28.78 6.91 3.57
CA SER A 16 -28.32 7.04 4.95
C SER A 16 -29.44 7.54 5.87
N LYS A 17 -30.20 8.58 5.46
CA LYS A 17 -31.33 9.09 6.25
C LYS A 17 -32.45 8.06 6.45
N LYS A 18 -32.83 7.32 5.41
CA LYS A 18 -33.86 6.26 5.51
C LYS A 18 -33.45 5.14 6.47
N LEU A 19 -32.18 4.75 6.46
CA LEU A 19 -31.66 3.71 7.35
C LEU A 19 -31.71 4.09 8.83
N VAL A 20 -31.49 5.36 9.17
CA VAL A 20 -31.63 5.84 10.56
C VAL A 20 -33.06 5.66 11.08
N SER A 21 -34.07 5.90 10.23
CA SER A 21 -35.47 5.66 10.59
C SER A 21 -35.78 4.18 10.80
N LEU A 22 -35.20 3.30 9.97
CA LEU A 22 -35.37 1.84 10.12
C LEU A 22 -34.63 1.28 11.34
N GLU A 23 -33.51 1.88 11.73
CA GLU A 23 -32.81 1.52 12.97
C GLU A 23 -33.68 1.80 14.19
N GLN A 24 -34.34 2.96 14.24
CA GLN A 24 -35.32 3.25 15.29
C GLN A 24 -36.43 2.20 15.31
N LYS A 25 -36.99 1.86 14.15
CA LYS A 25 -37.98 0.77 14.04
C LYS A 25 -37.46 -0.57 14.57
N LEU A 26 -36.22 -0.95 14.23
CA LEU A 26 -35.58 -2.18 14.72
C LEU A 26 -35.40 -2.15 16.24
N ALA A 27 -34.96 -1.02 16.80
CA ALA A 27 -34.79 -0.82 18.24
C ALA A 27 -36.13 -0.88 18.99
N PHE A 28 -37.22 -0.40 18.39
CA PHE A 28 -38.58 -0.50 18.91
C PHE A 28 -39.28 -1.84 18.60
N GLY A 29 -38.58 -2.82 18.02
CA GLY A 29 -39.11 -4.16 17.79
C GLY A 29 -40.13 -4.28 16.65
N VAL A 30 -40.22 -3.29 15.77
CA VAL A 30 -41.12 -3.33 14.61
C VAL A 30 -40.73 -4.47 13.67
N ARG A 31 -41.73 -5.18 13.13
CA ARG A 31 -41.56 -6.30 12.21
C ARG A 31 -42.29 -6.01 10.90
N ASP A 32 -41.56 -5.45 9.95
CA ASP A 32 -41.96 -5.29 8.55
C ASP A 32 -40.97 -6.03 7.62
N LYS A 33 -41.31 -6.14 6.33
CA LYS A 33 -40.50 -6.89 5.35
C LYS A 33 -39.07 -6.36 5.24
N GLU A 34 -38.88 -5.04 5.34
CA GLU A 34 -37.57 -4.39 5.22
C GLU A 34 -36.70 -4.65 6.45
N THR A 35 -37.27 -4.49 7.65
CA THR A 35 -36.57 -4.76 8.91
C THR A 35 -36.18 -6.22 9.07
N GLU A 36 -37.00 -7.15 8.60
CA GLU A 36 -36.69 -8.58 8.63
C GLU A 36 -35.55 -8.96 7.68
N GLU A 37 -35.55 -8.42 6.46
CA GLU A 37 -34.43 -8.60 5.52
C GLU A 37 -33.13 -8.01 6.07
N LEU A 38 -33.18 -6.84 6.73
CA LEU A 38 -31.99 -6.28 7.39
C LEU A 38 -31.48 -7.17 8.53
N ARG A 39 -32.35 -7.75 9.36
CA ARG A 39 -31.94 -8.71 10.40
C ARG A 39 -31.24 -9.92 9.80
N LYS A 40 -31.79 -10.49 8.72
CA LYS A 40 -31.16 -11.62 8.00
C LYS A 40 -29.77 -11.26 7.51
N ILE A 41 -29.61 -10.14 6.79
CA ILE A 41 -28.29 -9.72 6.29
C ILE A 41 -27.34 -9.48 7.48
N SER A 42 -27.80 -8.90 8.59
CA SER A 42 -26.95 -8.67 9.77
C SER A 42 -26.46 -9.98 10.37
N SER A 43 -27.34 -10.98 10.45
CA SER A 43 -27.01 -12.30 10.98
C SER A 43 -26.02 -13.07 10.10
N VAL A 44 -26.13 -12.95 8.77
CA VAL A 44 -25.30 -13.67 7.80
C VAL A 44 -23.91 -13.03 7.68
N PHE A 45 -23.84 -11.70 7.61
CA PHE A 45 -22.60 -10.98 7.32
C PHE A 45 -21.94 -10.37 8.58
N GLY A 46 -22.59 -10.43 9.75
CA GLY A 46 -22.01 -9.98 11.02
C GLY A 46 -21.68 -8.48 11.08
N LEU A 47 -22.42 -7.65 10.34
CA LEU A 47 -22.11 -6.23 10.14
C LEU A 47 -23.13 -5.27 10.77
N SER A 48 -22.63 -4.09 11.11
CA SER A 48 -23.44 -2.91 11.44
C SER A 48 -23.64 -2.07 10.18
N PHE A 49 -24.82 -2.16 9.55
CA PHE A 49 -25.15 -1.37 8.35
C PHE A 49 -25.03 0.13 8.57
N PHE A 50 -25.26 0.60 9.79
CA PHE A 50 -25.10 2.01 10.16
C PHE A 50 -23.65 2.47 10.02
N LYS A 51 -22.69 1.68 10.57
CA LYS A 51 -21.26 1.98 10.40
C LYS A 51 -20.88 1.93 8.92
N LEU A 52 -21.39 0.94 8.19
CA LEU A 52 -21.15 0.79 6.76
C LEU A 52 -21.60 2.04 5.99
N THR A 53 -22.87 2.45 6.10
CA THR A 53 -23.40 3.57 5.31
C THR A 53 -22.82 4.93 5.71
N ARG A 54 -22.53 5.13 7.00
CA ARG A 54 -21.95 6.37 7.50
C ARG A 54 -20.53 6.61 6.96
N TYR A 55 -19.74 5.55 6.80
CA TYR A 55 -18.33 5.64 6.43
C TYR A 55 -18.03 5.07 5.03
N TYR A 56 -19.03 4.64 4.27
CA TYR A 56 -18.84 4.06 2.94
C TYR A 56 -18.15 5.04 2.00
N ILE A 57 -17.05 4.59 1.40
CA ILE A 57 -16.37 5.27 0.29
C ILE A 57 -16.55 4.39 -0.94
N LYS A 58 -16.95 5.02 -2.05
CA LYS A 58 -17.14 4.32 -3.32
C LYS A 58 -15.79 3.75 -3.78
N PRO A 59 -15.67 2.44 -4.03
CA PRO A 59 -14.43 1.88 -4.54
C PRO A 59 -14.21 2.27 -6.00
N TYR A 60 -12.94 2.26 -6.40
CA TYR A 60 -12.57 2.18 -7.80
C TYR A 60 -12.31 0.71 -8.16
N CYS A 61 -12.41 0.40 -9.44
CA CYS A 61 -11.92 -0.85 -10.00
C CYS A 61 -10.86 -0.60 -11.06
N GLN A 62 -10.12 -1.66 -11.37
CA GLN A 62 -9.14 -1.72 -12.44
C GLN A 62 -9.29 -3.07 -13.15
N TYR A 63 -8.88 -3.12 -14.42
CA TYR A 63 -8.83 -4.38 -15.15
C TYR A 63 -7.71 -5.26 -14.58
N PRO A 64 -7.96 -6.54 -14.31
CA PRO A 64 -6.94 -7.43 -13.72
C PRO A 64 -5.74 -7.53 -14.66
N LYS A 65 -4.55 -7.15 -14.16
CA LYS A 65 -3.28 -7.46 -14.82
C LYS A 65 -3.04 -8.98 -14.75
N PRO A 66 -2.32 -9.60 -15.71
CA PRO A 66 -1.96 -11.02 -15.64
C PRO A 66 -1.35 -11.32 -14.27
N ILE A 67 -1.79 -12.43 -13.64
CA ILE A 67 -1.36 -12.84 -12.29
C ILE A 67 0.14 -13.17 -12.32
N GLN A 68 0.99 -12.15 -12.21
CA GLN A 68 2.39 -12.31 -11.84
C GLN A 68 2.45 -12.30 -10.32
N HIS A 69 3.20 -13.24 -9.74
CA HIS A 69 3.53 -13.31 -8.30
C HIS A 69 4.42 -12.12 -7.89
N ALA A 70 3.97 -10.91 -8.13
CA ALA A 70 4.62 -9.70 -7.66
C ALA A 70 4.24 -9.54 -6.18
N LYS A 71 5.28 -9.51 -5.34
CA LYS A 71 5.25 -9.26 -3.90
C LYS A 71 4.27 -8.14 -3.56
N ASP A 72 3.08 -8.47 -3.03
CA ASP A 72 2.01 -7.64 -2.40
C ASP A 72 1.81 -6.18 -2.83
N ARG A 73 2.23 -5.77 -4.03
CA ARG A 73 2.29 -4.36 -4.41
C ARG A 73 1.81 -4.22 -5.83
N GLN A 74 0.48 -4.12 -5.95
CA GLN A 74 -0.09 -3.52 -7.14
C GLN A 74 0.18 -2.02 -7.02
N PRO A 75 1.07 -1.44 -7.85
CA PRO A 75 1.08 0.02 -7.99
C PRO A 75 -0.35 0.45 -8.30
N VAL A 76 -0.81 1.51 -7.62
CA VAL A 76 -2.06 2.19 -7.94
C VAL A 76 -2.05 2.46 -9.44
N SER A 77 -2.83 1.68 -10.20
CA SER A 77 -2.92 1.85 -11.64
C SER A 77 -3.56 3.22 -11.91
N ASP A 78 -2.95 4.04 -12.78
CA ASP A 78 -3.54 5.34 -13.16
C ASP A 78 -4.88 5.17 -13.90
N ASN A 79 -5.11 4.00 -14.51
CA ASN A 79 -6.39 3.64 -15.13
C ASN A 79 -7.39 3.04 -14.12
N LYS A 80 -7.80 3.83 -13.13
CA LYS A 80 -8.91 3.48 -12.21
C LYS A 80 -10.24 3.98 -12.77
N VAL A 81 -11.28 3.15 -12.70
CA VAL A 81 -12.65 3.50 -13.11
C VAL A 81 -13.60 3.36 -11.90
N PRO A 82 -14.62 4.22 -11.73
CA PRO A 82 -15.60 4.03 -10.66
C PRO A 82 -16.34 2.70 -10.83
N VAL A 83 -16.30 1.85 -9.80
CA VAL A 83 -16.82 0.46 -9.87
C VAL A 83 -18.31 0.38 -10.25
N PHE A 84 -19.10 1.35 -9.80
CA PHE A 84 -20.53 1.39 -10.10
C PHE A 84 -20.81 1.70 -11.57
N SER A 85 -19.91 2.39 -12.27
CA SER A 85 -20.09 2.66 -13.70
C SER A 85 -19.93 1.37 -14.52
N GLU A 86 -18.96 0.52 -14.16
CA GLU A 86 -18.76 -0.80 -14.78
C GLU A 86 -19.92 -1.75 -14.46
N ILE A 87 -20.42 -1.73 -13.21
CA ILE A 87 -21.59 -2.51 -12.82
C ILE A 87 -22.84 -2.03 -13.58
N ASP A 88 -23.10 -0.72 -13.64
CA ASP A 88 -24.25 -0.18 -14.37
C ASP A 88 -24.18 -0.60 -15.86
N ALA A 89 -23.01 -0.48 -16.50
CA ALA A 89 -22.80 -0.92 -17.88
C ALA A 89 -23.08 -2.42 -18.07
N PHE A 90 -22.62 -3.29 -17.16
CA PHE A 90 -22.89 -4.73 -17.20
C PHE A 90 -24.37 -5.07 -17.03
N LEU A 91 -25.07 -4.34 -16.16
CA LEU A 91 -26.50 -4.56 -15.89
C LEU A 91 -27.40 -4.07 -17.04
N GLU A 92 -26.92 -3.11 -17.85
CA GLU A 92 -27.63 -2.51 -19.00
C GLU A 92 -27.30 -3.17 -20.35
N ASP A 93 -26.26 -4.00 -20.43
CA ASP A 93 -25.84 -4.62 -21.69
C ASP A 93 -26.81 -5.72 -22.14
N ASP A 94 -27.85 -5.33 -22.89
CA ASP A 94 -28.87 -6.21 -23.45
C ASP A 94 -28.35 -7.09 -24.62
N ALA A 95 -27.13 -6.86 -25.12
CA ALA A 95 -26.57 -7.57 -26.27
C ALA A 95 -25.89 -8.91 -25.89
N LEU A 96 -25.83 -9.26 -24.60
CA LEU A 96 -25.12 -10.43 -24.11
C LEU A 96 -25.92 -11.73 -24.34
N PRO A 97 -25.43 -12.69 -25.16
CA PRO A 97 -26.15 -13.91 -25.46
C PRO A 97 -26.26 -14.82 -24.23
N ALA A 98 -27.42 -15.42 -24.01
CA ALA A 98 -27.73 -16.20 -22.80
C ALA A 98 -26.82 -17.43 -22.52
N ARG A 99 -26.03 -17.89 -23.49
CA ARG A 99 -25.42 -19.23 -23.48
C ARG A 99 -23.91 -19.34 -23.19
N ASN A 100 -23.20 -18.25 -22.88
CA ASN A 100 -21.73 -18.31 -22.72
C ASN A 100 -21.20 -17.71 -21.40
N GLY A 101 -21.98 -17.66 -20.31
CA GLY A 101 -21.53 -17.06 -19.03
C GLY A 101 -21.52 -15.53 -18.98
N SER A 102 -21.88 -14.87 -20.07
CA SER A 102 -22.01 -13.42 -20.19
C SER A 102 -23.01 -12.78 -19.20
N ARG A 103 -23.93 -13.56 -18.61
CA ARG A 103 -24.86 -13.11 -17.55
C ARG A 103 -24.23 -12.99 -16.17
N GLY A 104 -23.03 -13.55 -15.99
CA GLY A 104 -22.29 -13.56 -14.74
C GLY A 104 -21.08 -12.63 -14.79
N MET A 105 -20.90 -11.78 -13.79
CA MET A 105 -19.69 -10.97 -13.61
C MET A 105 -18.99 -11.35 -12.30
N PHE A 106 -17.67 -11.43 -12.34
CA PHE A 106 -16.85 -11.64 -11.14
C PHE A 106 -16.25 -10.32 -10.64
N ILE A 107 -16.41 -10.08 -9.33
CA ILE A 107 -15.71 -9.02 -8.61
C ILE A 107 -14.57 -9.67 -7.82
N ILE A 108 -13.35 -9.45 -8.30
CA ILE A 108 -12.14 -10.07 -7.76
C ILE A 108 -11.38 -9.03 -6.94
N SER A 109 -10.90 -9.35 -5.74
CA SER A 109 -9.93 -8.50 -5.04
C SER A 109 -9.34 -9.20 -3.84
N GLU A 110 -8.29 -8.62 -3.25
CA GLU A 110 -7.76 -9.08 -1.97
C GLU A 110 -8.80 -8.97 -0.84
N ALA A 111 -8.56 -9.68 0.26
CA ALA A 111 -9.39 -9.55 1.45
C ALA A 111 -9.49 -8.09 1.89
N GLY A 112 -10.60 -7.70 2.50
CA GLY A 112 -10.68 -6.38 3.11
C GLY A 112 -10.74 -5.19 2.15
N MET A 113 -10.81 -5.42 0.84
CA MET A 113 -11.00 -4.37 -0.18
C MET A 113 -12.46 -3.90 -0.32
N GLY A 114 -13.38 -4.45 0.47
CA GLY A 114 -14.77 -4.00 0.54
C GLY A 114 -15.72 -4.62 -0.47
N LYS A 115 -15.48 -5.87 -0.92
CA LYS A 115 -16.39 -6.64 -1.78
C LYS A 115 -17.78 -6.80 -1.17
N THR A 116 -17.84 -7.33 0.04
CA THR A 116 -19.10 -7.51 0.79
C THR A 116 -19.80 -6.19 1.04
N SER A 117 -19.04 -5.17 1.44
CA SER A 117 -19.54 -3.80 1.58
C SER A 117 -20.20 -3.29 0.29
N LEU A 118 -19.59 -3.53 -0.87
CA LEU A 118 -20.12 -3.13 -2.17
C LEU A 118 -21.45 -3.85 -2.48
N LEU A 119 -21.51 -5.18 -2.33
CA LEU A 119 -22.72 -5.96 -2.59
C LEU A 119 -23.87 -5.61 -1.62
N ILE A 120 -23.55 -5.40 -0.33
CA ILE A 120 -24.53 -4.93 0.65
C ILE A 120 -25.05 -3.54 0.27
N MET A 121 -24.20 -2.62 -0.16
CA MET A 121 -24.64 -1.30 -0.59
C MET A 121 -25.61 -1.39 -1.78
N MET A 122 -25.38 -2.31 -2.73
CA MET A 122 -26.33 -2.58 -3.82
C MET A 122 -27.66 -3.13 -3.28
N LYS A 123 -27.64 -4.12 -2.38
CA LYS A 123 -28.87 -4.65 -1.76
C LYS A 123 -29.64 -3.57 -0.98
N LEU A 124 -28.94 -2.68 -0.29
CA LEU A 124 -29.56 -1.56 0.42
C LEU A 124 -30.21 -0.56 -0.54
N THR A 125 -29.62 -0.28 -1.70
CA THR A 125 -30.30 0.59 -2.70
C THR A 125 -31.62 0.00 -3.17
N HIS A 126 -31.70 -1.33 -3.31
CA HIS A 126 -32.96 -2.05 -3.59
C HIS A 126 -33.95 -1.96 -2.44
N LEU A 127 -33.55 -2.30 -1.22
CA LEU A 127 -34.46 -2.25 -0.07
C LEU A 127 -34.99 -0.84 0.18
N MET A 128 -34.21 0.20 -0.08
CA MET A 128 -34.60 1.59 0.20
C MET A 128 -35.31 2.30 -0.95
N GLY A 129 -35.62 1.58 -2.05
CA GLY A 129 -36.36 2.11 -3.20
C GLY A 129 -35.56 3.04 -4.12
N PHE A 130 -34.23 2.96 -4.10
CA PHE A 130 -33.34 3.67 -5.05
C PHE A 130 -32.91 2.78 -6.21
N TRP A 131 -33.41 1.55 -6.28
CA TRP A 131 -33.16 0.58 -7.34
C TRP A 131 -34.19 0.71 -8.47
N PRO A 132 -33.83 0.37 -9.71
CA PRO A 132 -34.76 0.42 -10.84
C PRO A 132 -36.02 -0.41 -10.61
N GLN A 133 -37.16 0.12 -11.05
CA GLN A 133 -38.44 -0.59 -10.96
C GLN A 133 -38.45 -1.81 -11.90
N GLY A 134 -39.15 -2.87 -11.48
CA GLY A 134 -39.28 -4.12 -12.25
C GLY A 134 -38.16 -5.13 -12.02
N TYR A 135 -37.08 -4.74 -11.33
CA TYR A 135 -35.98 -5.64 -10.98
C TYR A 135 -35.89 -5.89 -9.48
N HIS A 136 -35.73 -7.15 -9.10
CA HIS A 136 -35.45 -7.56 -7.73
C HIS A 136 -33.94 -7.72 -7.52
N CYS A 137 -33.52 -7.60 -6.26
CA CYS A 137 -32.13 -7.84 -5.86
C CYS A 137 -32.08 -8.87 -4.72
N LEU A 138 -31.43 -10.01 -4.97
CA LEU A 138 -31.20 -11.07 -4.00
C LEU A 138 -29.73 -11.11 -3.63
N LEU A 139 -29.41 -11.08 -2.33
CA LEU A 139 -28.05 -11.20 -1.81
C LEU A 139 -27.93 -12.48 -1.00
N LEU A 140 -27.00 -13.36 -1.37
CA LEU A 140 -26.70 -14.60 -0.67
C LEU A 140 -25.20 -14.68 -0.38
N LYS A 141 -24.84 -15.23 0.79
CA LYS A 141 -23.49 -15.69 1.08
C LYS A 141 -23.33 -17.11 0.54
N ILE A 142 -22.25 -17.37 -0.20
CA ILE A 142 -21.96 -18.69 -0.74
C ILE A 142 -21.62 -19.65 0.40
N GLY A 143 -22.17 -20.86 0.30
CA GLY A 143 -21.97 -21.97 1.22
C GLY A 143 -22.70 -23.23 0.78
N LYS A 144 -22.81 -24.23 1.66
CA LYS A 144 -23.37 -25.55 1.35
C LYS A 144 -24.79 -25.52 0.77
N ASP A 145 -25.61 -24.57 1.22
CA ASP A 145 -27.02 -24.42 0.82
C ASP A 145 -27.26 -23.51 -0.40
N THR A 146 -26.19 -23.03 -1.06
CA THR A 146 -26.30 -22.07 -2.17
C THR A 146 -27.16 -22.60 -3.30
N LEU A 147 -26.90 -23.83 -3.76
CA LEU A 147 -27.61 -24.40 -4.92
C LEU A 147 -29.10 -24.61 -4.62
N GLU A 148 -29.45 -25.01 -3.40
CA GLU A 148 -30.84 -25.17 -2.96
C GLU A 148 -31.57 -23.82 -2.95
N LYS A 149 -30.97 -22.79 -2.33
CA LYS A 149 -31.53 -21.44 -2.28
C LYS A 149 -31.72 -20.84 -3.68
N VAL A 150 -30.76 -21.05 -4.56
CA VAL A 150 -30.80 -20.60 -5.96
C VAL A 150 -31.88 -21.35 -6.75
N ALA A 151 -31.99 -22.67 -6.55
CA ALA A 151 -33.01 -23.49 -7.21
C ALA A 151 -34.42 -23.07 -6.81
N GLY A 152 -34.68 -22.91 -5.50
CA GLY A 152 -36.00 -22.60 -4.95
C GLY A 152 -36.48 -21.16 -5.09
N HIS A 153 -35.66 -20.25 -5.63
CA HIS A 153 -36.02 -18.84 -5.78
C HIS A 153 -36.94 -18.59 -6.99
N ALA A 154 -38.12 -18.01 -6.75
CA ALA A 154 -39.06 -17.62 -7.80
C ALA A 154 -38.67 -16.28 -8.47
N GLY A 155 -39.08 -16.06 -9.73
CA GLY A 155 -38.88 -14.77 -10.42
C GLY A 155 -37.43 -14.47 -10.84
N LYS A 156 -36.63 -15.51 -11.13
CA LYS A 156 -35.20 -15.40 -11.49
C LYS A 156 -34.95 -14.43 -12.65
N ALA A 157 -35.79 -14.49 -13.70
CA ALA A 157 -35.65 -13.67 -14.90
C ALA A 157 -35.68 -12.14 -14.67
N ASN A 158 -36.25 -11.68 -13.55
CA ASN A 158 -36.30 -10.26 -13.17
C ASN A 158 -35.43 -9.97 -11.94
N THR A 159 -34.51 -10.86 -11.57
CA THR A 159 -33.71 -10.75 -10.34
C THR A 159 -32.23 -10.64 -10.65
N VAL A 160 -31.59 -9.60 -10.12
CA VAL A 160 -30.13 -9.51 -10.00
C VAL A 160 -29.71 -10.31 -8.77
N LEU A 161 -28.92 -11.36 -8.98
CA LEU A 161 -28.37 -12.20 -7.93
C LEU A 161 -26.97 -11.74 -7.55
N LEU A 162 -26.77 -11.43 -6.28
CA LEU A 162 -25.48 -11.11 -5.69
C LEU A 162 -25.04 -12.30 -4.83
N LEU A 163 -23.94 -12.94 -5.22
CA LEU A 163 -23.32 -14.05 -4.48
C LEU A 163 -21.99 -13.57 -3.89
N ASP A 164 -21.86 -13.67 -2.58
CA ASP A 164 -20.69 -13.17 -1.87
C ASP A 164 -19.84 -14.30 -1.26
N ALA A 165 -18.53 -14.06 -1.18
CA ALA A 165 -17.55 -14.88 -0.45
C ALA A 165 -17.39 -16.31 -0.98
N LEU A 166 -17.21 -16.47 -2.30
CA LEU A 166 -16.89 -17.77 -2.91
C LEU A 166 -15.66 -18.42 -2.28
N ASP A 167 -14.66 -17.60 -1.94
CA ASP A 167 -13.41 -18.03 -1.32
C ASP A 167 -13.58 -18.55 0.12
N GLU A 168 -14.69 -18.22 0.78
CA GLU A 168 -15.05 -18.76 2.10
C GLU A 168 -15.91 -20.03 2.00
N ASP A 169 -16.26 -20.51 0.80
CA ASP A 169 -17.07 -21.72 0.60
C ASP A 169 -16.23 -22.98 0.87
N PRO A 170 -16.54 -23.77 1.90
CA PRO A 170 -15.81 -25.01 2.16
C PRO A 170 -15.91 -26.04 1.04
N LEU A 171 -16.97 -25.97 0.22
CA LEU A 171 -17.14 -26.84 -0.94
C LEU A 171 -16.35 -26.39 -2.17
N ALA A 172 -15.79 -25.18 -2.14
CA ALA A 172 -14.88 -24.68 -3.17
C ALA A 172 -13.41 -24.98 -2.82
N TRP A 173 -13.12 -25.43 -1.60
CA TRP A 173 -11.79 -25.89 -1.22
C TRP A 173 -11.49 -27.20 -1.96
N ASP A 174 -10.25 -27.37 -2.39
CA ASP A 174 -9.75 -28.52 -3.17
C ASP A 174 -10.25 -28.64 -4.64
N ASP A 175 -11.49 -28.24 -4.99
CA ASP A 175 -12.00 -28.23 -6.38
C ASP A 175 -12.90 -27.00 -6.67
N ILE A 176 -12.25 -25.86 -6.86
CA ILE A 176 -12.94 -24.59 -7.11
C ILE A 176 -13.63 -24.55 -8.49
N GLU A 177 -13.08 -25.26 -9.49
CA GLU A 177 -13.61 -25.27 -10.85
C GLU A 177 -14.98 -25.96 -10.90
N GLN A 178 -15.09 -27.20 -10.38
CA GLN A 178 -16.36 -27.92 -10.35
C GLN A 178 -17.42 -27.19 -9.54
N ARG A 179 -17.00 -26.56 -8.43
CA ARG A 179 -17.90 -25.77 -7.60
C ARG A 179 -18.44 -24.55 -8.35
N LEU A 180 -17.57 -23.83 -9.07
CA LEU A 180 -17.96 -22.71 -9.92
C LEU A 180 -18.88 -23.13 -11.06
N LEU A 181 -18.59 -24.23 -11.76
CA LEU A 181 -19.45 -24.77 -12.81
C LEU A 181 -20.86 -25.06 -12.31
N SER A 182 -20.97 -25.67 -11.13
CA SER A 182 -22.26 -25.96 -10.49
C SER A 182 -23.06 -24.68 -10.19
N ILE A 183 -22.38 -23.64 -9.69
CA ILE A 183 -23.01 -22.35 -9.38
C ILE A 183 -23.44 -21.63 -10.67
N LEU A 184 -22.58 -21.59 -11.69
CA LEU A 184 -22.87 -20.93 -12.97
C LEU A 184 -24.04 -21.61 -13.69
N ALA A 185 -24.08 -22.94 -13.70
CA ALA A 185 -25.18 -23.71 -14.26
C ALA A 185 -26.51 -23.42 -13.54
N ALA A 186 -26.51 -23.42 -12.19
CA ALA A 186 -27.72 -23.20 -11.40
C ALA A 186 -28.27 -21.76 -11.49
N THR A 187 -27.42 -20.79 -11.84
CA THR A 187 -27.77 -19.36 -11.86
C THR A 187 -28.12 -18.83 -13.26
N GLY A 188 -28.14 -19.69 -14.29
CA GLY A 188 -28.38 -19.29 -15.68
C GLY A 188 -29.72 -18.60 -15.96
N ASP A 189 -30.74 -18.86 -15.14
CA ASP A 189 -32.09 -18.29 -15.29
C ASP A 189 -32.26 -16.89 -14.69
N TYR A 190 -31.24 -16.35 -14.02
CA TYR A 190 -31.30 -15.02 -13.43
C TYR A 190 -31.12 -13.91 -14.47
N TYR A 191 -31.64 -12.71 -14.19
CA TYR A 191 -31.42 -11.54 -15.05
C TYR A 191 -29.92 -11.26 -15.20
N ARG A 192 -29.21 -11.12 -14.08
CA ARG A 192 -27.76 -10.95 -13.98
C ARG A 192 -27.26 -11.56 -12.68
N VAL A 193 -26.02 -12.04 -12.69
CA VAL A 193 -25.36 -12.65 -11.53
C VAL A 193 -24.05 -11.91 -11.29
N ILE A 194 -23.79 -11.50 -10.06
CA ILE A 194 -22.52 -10.91 -9.63
C ILE A 194 -21.95 -11.77 -8.53
N ILE A 195 -20.73 -12.29 -8.74
CA ILE A 195 -20.06 -13.20 -7.81
C ILE A 195 -18.81 -12.50 -7.26
N SER A 196 -18.70 -12.37 -5.94
CA SER A 196 -17.49 -11.85 -5.29
C SER A 196 -16.56 -12.99 -4.90
N CYS A 197 -15.26 -12.81 -5.14
CA CYS A 197 -14.24 -13.77 -4.73
C CYS A 197 -12.88 -13.12 -4.49
N HIS A 198 -11.96 -13.85 -3.84
CA HIS A 198 -10.61 -13.40 -3.60
C HIS A 198 -9.68 -13.67 -4.79
N ALA A 199 -8.75 -12.72 -5.06
CA ALA A 199 -7.85 -12.79 -6.21
C ALA A 199 -6.91 -14.01 -6.22
N ARG A 200 -6.59 -14.56 -5.04
CA ARG A 200 -5.67 -15.69 -4.85
C ARG A 200 -6.39 -17.01 -4.59
N SER A 201 -7.69 -17.09 -4.86
CA SER A 201 -8.45 -18.35 -4.81
C SER A 201 -8.17 -19.27 -6.00
N PHE A 202 -7.46 -18.79 -7.02
CA PHE A 202 -7.14 -19.52 -8.24
C PHE A 202 -5.65 -19.84 -8.26
N SER A 203 -5.28 -21.12 -8.19
CA SER A 203 -3.87 -21.54 -8.17
C SER A 203 -3.30 -21.55 -9.60
N LYS A 204 -1.96 -21.52 -9.74
CA LYS A 204 -1.28 -21.63 -11.05
C LYS A 204 -1.46 -22.99 -11.72
N THR A 205 -1.87 -24.01 -10.96
CA THR A 205 -2.01 -25.40 -11.42
C THR A 205 -3.35 -25.64 -12.12
N ASP A 206 -4.32 -24.73 -11.94
CA ASP A 206 -5.62 -24.77 -12.61
C ASP A 206 -5.47 -24.21 -14.03
N LEU A 207 -4.83 -25.00 -14.91
CA LEU A 207 -4.57 -24.68 -16.32
C LEU A 207 -5.84 -24.32 -17.13
N THR A 208 -7.03 -24.56 -16.57
CA THR A 208 -8.37 -24.29 -17.12
C THR A 208 -8.95 -22.93 -16.72
N LEU A 209 -8.54 -22.35 -15.57
CA LEU A 209 -9.03 -21.08 -15.04
C LEU A 209 -8.08 -19.93 -15.39
N SER A 210 -8.26 -19.35 -16.57
CA SER A 210 -7.46 -18.22 -17.04
C SER A 210 -8.21 -16.89 -16.91
N ILE A 211 -7.60 -15.89 -16.27
CA ILE A 211 -8.03 -14.48 -16.35
C ILE A 211 -7.20 -13.79 -17.43
N HIS A 212 -7.82 -13.50 -18.57
CA HIS A 212 -7.19 -12.78 -19.68
C HIS A 212 -8.06 -11.62 -20.13
N ASN A 213 -7.45 -10.43 -20.27
CA ASN A 213 -8.11 -9.21 -20.74
C ASN A 213 -9.44 -8.90 -20.00
N GLY A 214 -9.46 -9.04 -18.68
CA GLY A 214 -10.67 -8.75 -17.89
C GLY A 214 -11.81 -9.75 -18.08
N ARG A 215 -11.52 -10.97 -18.52
CA ARG A 215 -12.49 -12.08 -18.58
C ARG A 215 -11.93 -13.32 -17.90
N MET A 216 -12.78 -13.99 -17.12
CA MET A 216 -12.51 -15.30 -16.53
C MET A 216 -13.19 -16.36 -17.38
N ARG A 217 -12.43 -17.39 -17.75
CA ARG A 217 -12.97 -18.58 -18.39
C ARG A 217 -13.09 -19.71 -17.38
N VAL A 218 -14.25 -20.35 -17.33
CA VAL A 218 -14.54 -21.56 -16.55
C VAL A 218 -15.20 -22.55 -17.51
N ASP A 219 -14.44 -23.54 -18.00
CA ASP A 219 -14.86 -24.44 -19.09
C ASP A 219 -15.42 -23.68 -20.33
N SER A 220 -16.74 -23.73 -20.54
CA SER A 220 -17.50 -23.11 -21.61
C SER A 220 -18.05 -21.71 -21.25
N TYR A 221 -18.00 -21.33 -19.98
CA TYR A 221 -18.43 -20.03 -19.49
C TYR A 221 -17.30 -19.00 -19.62
N VAL A 222 -17.62 -17.82 -20.17
CA VAL A 222 -16.72 -16.67 -20.27
C VAL A 222 -17.39 -15.47 -19.61
N CYS A 223 -16.92 -15.14 -18.41
CA CYS A 223 -17.52 -14.13 -17.55
C CYS A 223 -16.64 -12.87 -17.47
N PRO A 224 -17.19 -11.65 -17.61
CA PRO A 224 -16.46 -10.43 -17.29
C PRO A 224 -15.92 -10.42 -15.86
N THR A 225 -14.73 -9.85 -15.67
CA THR A 225 -14.09 -9.71 -14.36
C THR A 225 -13.66 -8.28 -14.14
N ILE A 226 -13.97 -7.72 -12.96
CA ILE A 226 -13.42 -6.45 -12.49
C ILE A 226 -12.62 -6.67 -11.20
N SER A 227 -11.51 -5.95 -11.04
CA SER A 227 -10.74 -5.99 -9.79
C SER A 227 -11.00 -4.74 -8.96
N LEU A 228 -11.38 -4.87 -7.67
CA LEU A 228 -11.38 -3.68 -6.81
C LEU A 228 -9.94 -3.20 -6.63
N ALA A 229 -9.76 -1.88 -6.68
CA ALA A 229 -8.47 -1.25 -6.48
C ALA A 229 -8.32 -0.78 -5.01
N PRO A 230 -7.09 -0.76 -4.47
CA PRO A 230 -6.83 -0.05 -3.21
C PRO A 230 -7.32 1.39 -3.29
N PHE A 231 -7.68 1.95 -2.14
CA PHE A 231 -8.07 3.36 -2.08
C PHE A 231 -6.93 4.24 -2.60
N ASP A 232 -7.27 5.39 -3.16
CA ASP A 232 -6.30 6.45 -3.40
C ASP A 232 -6.28 7.45 -2.25
N HIS A 233 -5.40 8.45 -2.35
CA HIS A 233 -5.24 9.46 -1.32
C HIS A 233 -6.54 10.24 -1.07
N ASP A 234 -7.30 10.56 -2.12
CA ASP A 234 -8.57 11.29 -1.99
C ASP A 234 -9.65 10.44 -1.29
N GLN A 235 -9.75 9.14 -1.60
CA GLN A 235 -10.64 8.21 -0.93
C GLN A 235 -10.30 8.05 0.56
N VAL A 236 -9.01 8.00 0.90
CA VAL A 236 -8.54 7.98 2.30
C VAL A 236 -8.91 9.28 3.02
N VAL A 237 -8.65 10.43 2.42
CA VAL A 237 -9.01 11.74 3.00
C VAL A 237 -10.53 11.85 3.21
N ARG A 238 -11.33 11.44 2.23
CA ARG A 238 -12.80 11.40 2.35
C ARG A 238 -13.27 10.45 3.44
N TYR A 239 -12.64 9.27 3.57
CA TYR A 239 -12.95 8.34 4.65
C TYR A 239 -12.71 8.98 6.02
N LEU A 240 -11.54 9.60 6.22
CA LEU A 240 -11.19 10.26 7.47
C LEU A 240 -12.11 11.45 7.78
N ALA A 241 -12.49 12.24 6.77
CA ALA A 241 -13.43 13.35 6.92
C ALA A 241 -14.83 12.88 7.33
N LYS A 242 -15.30 11.75 6.80
CA LYS A 242 -16.56 11.13 7.24
C LYS A 242 -16.46 10.57 8.66
N ARG A 243 -15.32 9.95 9.01
CA ARG A 243 -15.10 9.29 10.30
C ARG A 243 -14.94 10.30 11.44
N TYR A 244 -14.21 11.38 11.19
CA TYR A 244 -13.90 12.45 12.14
C TYR A 244 -14.25 13.82 11.51
N PRO A 245 -15.54 14.19 11.46
CA PRO A 245 -15.98 15.43 10.83
C PRO A 245 -15.56 16.66 11.65
N ASP A 246 -15.26 17.77 10.98
CA ASP A 246 -15.06 19.06 11.65
C ASP A 246 -16.39 19.66 12.10
N HIS A 247 -16.52 19.90 13.41
CA HIS A 247 -17.68 20.61 13.95
C HIS A 247 -17.62 22.10 13.61
N TRP A 248 -18.78 22.73 13.47
CA TRP A 248 -18.89 24.14 13.06
C TRP A 248 -18.16 25.11 13.99
N HIS A 249 -18.13 24.84 15.30
CA HIS A 249 -17.36 25.63 16.28
C HIS A 249 -15.85 25.58 16.05
N ASN A 250 -15.33 24.44 15.59
CA ASN A 250 -13.90 24.25 15.28
C ASN A 250 -13.48 25.09 14.07
N LYS A 251 -14.36 25.17 13.05
CA LYS A 251 -14.18 26.06 11.90
C LYS A 251 -14.24 27.54 12.28
N LEU A 252 -15.15 27.93 13.18
CA LEU A 252 -15.31 29.30 13.65
C LEU A 252 -14.08 29.79 14.44
N LEU A 253 -13.49 28.91 15.26
CA LEU A 253 -12.34 29.22 16.11
C LEU A 253 -10.98 28.96 15.45
N ARG A 254 -10.94 28.59 14.16
CA ARG A 254 -9.72 28.09 13.47
C ARG A 254 -8.99 27.01 14.27
N ARG A 255 -9.74 26.16 14.98
CA ARG A 255 -9.21 25.05 15.77
C ARG A 255 -9.39 23.76 14.98
N ASP A 256 -8.30 23.14 14.56
CA ASP A 256 -8.36 21.86 13.86
C ASP A 256 -8.89 20.74 14.78
N ASN A 257 -9.67 19.81 14.21
CA ASN A 257 -10.14 18.62 14.92
C ASN A 257 -8.95 17.73 15.32
N PHE A 258 -8.71 17.62 16.63
CA PHE A 258 -7.61 16.86 17.21
C PHE A 258 -7.60 15.39 16.77
N MET A 259 -8.77 14.73 16.75
CA MET A 259 -8.89 13.34 16.33
C MET A 259 -8.69 13.16 14.83
N HIS A 260 -9.18 14.11 14.02
CA HIS A 260 -8.95 14.10 12.59
C HIS A 260 -7.45 14.20 12.26
N ARG A 261 -6.73 15.15 12.88
CA ARG A 261 -5.28 15.29 12.72
C ARG A 261 -4.50 14.08 13.21
N ARG A 262 -4.89 13.47 14.33
CA ARG A 262 -4.25 12.23 14.81
C ARG A 262 -4.48 11.08 13.83
N ALA A 263 -5.69 10.93 13.30
CA ALA A 263 -6.00 9.91 12.31
C ALA A 263 -5.21 10.13 11.01
N GLN A 264 -5.13 11.37 10.51
CA GLN A 264 -4.32 11.71 9.33
C GLN A 264 -2.85 11.39 9.56
N ARG A 265 -2.26 11.81 10.69
CA ARG A 265 -0.86 11.49 11.02
C ARG A 265 -0.61 10.00 11.11
N LEU A 266 -1.51 9.27 11.76
CA LEU A 266 -1.43 7.82 11.90
C LEU A 266 -1.48 7.13 10.53
N VAL A 267 -2.37 7.56 9.62
CA VAL A 267 -2.50 7.05 8.25
C VAL A 267 -1.29 7.39 7.38
N SER A 268 -0.78 8.61 7.47
CA SER A 268 0.46 9.00 6.77
C SER A 268 1.65 8.14 7.21
N GLY A 269 1.67 7.73 8.49
CA GLY A 269 2.60 6.74 9.06
C GLY A 269 2.53 5.34 8.47
N MET A 270 1.44 5.01 7.79
CA MET A 270 1.14 3.68 7.29
C MET A 270 1.16 3.61 5.77
N GLU A 271 1.93 4.44 5.07
CA GLU A 271 1.73 4.71 3.64
C GLU A 271 1.42 3.47 2.77
N SER A 272 2.11 2.33 2.97
CA SER A 272 1.84 1.06 2.29
C SER A 272 0.52 0.36 2.67
N LEU A 273 0.08 0.50 3.91
CA LEU A 273 -1.15 -0.08 4.48
C LEU A 273 -2.37 0.85 4.42
N SER A 274 -2.12 2.16 4.32
CA SER A 274 -3.10 3.25 4.44
C SER A 274 -4.22 3.19 3.40
N PHE A 275 -3.96 2.53 2.28
CA PHE A 275 -4.91 2.41 1.17
C PHE A 275 -5.82 1.18 1.28
N HIS A 276 -5.61 0.31 2.27
CA HIS A 276 -6.47 -0.85 2.49
C HIS A 276 -7.67 -0.50 3.37
N PRO A 277 -8.92 -0.60 2.87
CA PRO A 277 -10.13 -0.24 3.62
C PRO A 277 -10.29 -0.99 4.94
N LEU A 278 -9.88 -2.26 4.98
CA LEU A 278 -9.83 -3.07 6.21
C LEU A 278 -9.05 -2.37 7.33
N LEU A 279 -7.88 -1.84 7.03
CA LEU A 279 -7.01 -1.22 8.04
C LEU A 279 -7.52 0.17 8.42
N LEU A 280 -8.04 0.92 7.44
CA LEU A 280 -8.72 2.19 7.69
C LEU A 280 -9.91 2.04 8.65
N SER A 281 -10.66 0.93 8.55
CA SER A 281 -11.78 0.62 9.44
C SER A 281 -11.37 0.49 10.91
N ARG A 282 -10.12 0.10 11.18
CA ARG A 282 -9.54 -0.14 12.52
C ARG A 282 -8.88 1.09 13.14
N ILE A 283 -8.72 2.20 12.40
CA ILE A 283 -8.03 3.41 12.90
C ILE A 283 -8.60 3.91 14.22
N HIS A 284 -9.92 3.86 14.39
CA HIS A 284 -10.55 4.31 15.63
C HIS A 284 -10.16 3.45 16.83
N ASP A 285 -10.12 2.13 16.66
CA ASP A 285 -9.75 1.18 17.71
C ASP A 285 -8.30 1.41 18.14
N ILE A 286 -7.43 1.71 17.16
CA ILE A 286 -6.02 2.00 17.39
C ILE A 286 -5.84 3.33 18.14
N LEU A 287 -6.53 4.38 17.69
CA LEU A 287 -6.48 5.69 18.34
C LEU A 287 -6.98 5.66 19.79
N ALA A 288 -8.04 4.88 20.06
CA ALA A 288 -8.62 4.73 21.38
C ALA A 288 -7.65 4.04 22.36
N LEU A 289 -6.93 3.00 21.92
CA LEU A 289 -5.99 2.29 22.77
C LEU A 289 -4.77 3.14 23.18
N GLY A 290 -4.28 4.04 22.32
CA GLY A 290 -3.16 4.92 22.70
C GLY A 290 -3.55 6.15 23.51
N GLU A 291 -4.82 6.38 23.86
CA GLU A 291 -5.20 7.37 24.88
C GLU A 291 -4.79 6.94 26.30
N ALA A 292 -4.46 5.66 26.51
CA ALA A 292 -4.02 5.10 27.79
C ALA A 292 -2.54 5.38 28.15
N GLY A 293 -1.90 6.41 27.56
CA GLY A 293 -0.62 6.95 28.09
C GLY A 293 0.60 6.97 27.16
N ILE A 294 0.49 6.68 25.86
CA ILE A 294 1.65 6.70 24.93
C ILE A 294 1.66 8.00 24.12
N ARG A 295 2.66 8.87 24.37
CA ARG A 295 2.79 10.20 23.74
C ARG A 295 3.31 10.19 22.29
N LYS A 296 3.80 9.06 21.75
CA LYS A 296 4.38 8.98 20.40
C LYS A 296 3.99 7.64 19.73
N TYR A 297 3.18 7.68 18.67
CA TYR A 297 2.93 6.52 17.83
C TYR A 297 4.09 6.37 16.86
N ASP A 298 4.98 5.42 17.11
CA ASP A 298 5.91 4.93 16.09
C ASP A 298 5.28 3.77 15.31
N LEU A 299 5.90 3.43 14.17
CA LEU A 299 5.46 2.35 13.29
C LEU A 299 5.30 1.03 14.08
N TYR A 300 6.23 0.73 14.99
CA TYR A 300 6.19 -0.50 15.80
C TYR A 300 4.94 -0.56 16.68
N THR A 301 4.64 0.51 17.41
CA THR A 301 3.49 0.60 18.31
C THR A 301 2.18 0.42 17.54
N PHE A 302 2.11 0.96 16.31
CA PHE A 302 0.95 0.76 15.44
C PHE A 302 0.73 -0.73 15.12
N TYR A 303 1.74 -1.42 14.56
CA TYR A 303 1.58 -2.83 14.17
C TYR A 303 1.29 -3.72 15.39
N ARG A 304 1.94 -3.43 16.53
CA ARG A 304 1.65 -4.13 17.79
C ARG A 304 0.17 -3.99 18.15
N THR A 305 -0.34 -2.75 18.13
CA THR A 305 -1.73 -2.45 18.49
C THR A 305 -2.72 -3.09 17.51
N LEU A 306 -2.40 -3.05 16.21
CA LEU A 306 -3.21 -3.68 15.16
C LEU A 306 -3.35 -5.19 15.38
N ILE A 307 -2.24 -5.87 15.65
CA ILE A 307 -2.22 -7.33 15.89
C ILE A 307 -2.89 -7.64 17.24
N GLU A 308 -2.66 -6.84 18.27
CA GLU A 308 -3.32 -7.00 19.58
C GLU A 308 -4.85 -6.96 19.44
N ILE A 309 -5.40 -5.97 18.72
CA ILE A 309 -6.84 -5.87 18.44
C ILE A 309 -7.33 -7.10 17.68
N TRP A 310 -6.57 -7.55 16.67
CA TRP A 310 -6.93 -8.75 15.92
C TRP A 310 -6.95 -10.00 16.80
N LEU A 311 -5.92 -10.21 17.63
CA LEU A 311 -5.82 -11.36 18.53
C LEU A 311 -6.88 -11.34 19.64
N ILE A 312 -7.26 -10.17 20.17
CA ILE A 312 -8.40 -10.03 21.09
C ILE A 312 -9.68 -10.59 20.46
N HIS A 313 -9.95 -10.26 19.20
CA HIS A 313 -11.11 -10.79 18.50
C HIS A 313 -10.99 -12.28 18.20
N GLN A 314 -9.80 -12.78 17.86
CA GLN A 314 -9.57 -14.22 17.66
C GLN A 314 -9.80 -15.01 18.95
N GLU A 315 -9.23 -14.54 20.06
CA GLU A 315 -9.44 -15.12 21.39
C GLU A 315 -10.93 -15.21 21.72
N SER A 316 -11.68 -14.11 21.56
CA SER A 316 -13.13 -14.07 21.82
C SER A 316 -13.92 -15.08 20.98
N LYS A 317 -13.54 -15.30 19.71
CA LYS A 317 -14.17 -16.31 18.85
C LYS A 317 -13.83 -17.73 19.30
N LEU A 318 -12.56 -18.01 19.59
CA LEU A 318 -12.10 -19.32 20.06
C LEU A 318 -12.76 -19.71 21.38
N ARG A 319 -12.98 -18.77 22.30
CA ARG A 319 -13.71 -19.04 23.57
C ARG A 319 -15.15 -19.52 23.36
N ARG A 320 -15.76 -19.27 22.20
CA ARG A 320 -17.11 -19.75 21.86
C ARG A 320 -17.10 -21.15 21.25
N GLN A 321 -15.95 -21.62 20.79
CA GLN A 321 -15.79 -22.87 20.05
C GLN A 321 -15.11 -23.97 20.87
N SER A 322 -14.38 -23.60 21.92
CA SER A 322 -13.61 -24.51 22.76
C SER A 322 -13.73 -24.11 24.23
N ASP A 323 -13.84 -25.12 25.10
CA ASP A 323 -13.86 -24.96 26.56
C ASP A 323 -12.51 -24.55 27.15
N ARG A 324 -11.41 -24.76 26.40
CA ARG A 324 -10.04 -24.38 26.80
C ARG A 324 -9.32 -23.64 25.67
N PRO A 325 -9.70 -22.39 25.38
CA PRO A 325 -9.09 -21.61 24.31
C PRO A 325 -7.66 -21.20 24.71
N PRO A 326 -6.70 -21.16 23.76
CA PRO A 326 -5.38 -20.60 24.01
C PRO A 326 -5.50 -19.14 24.46
N ASN A 327 -4.70 -18.76 25.45
CA ASN A 327 -4.63 -17.38 25.90
C ASN A 327 -3.92 -16.50 24.85
N ARG A 328 -3.98 -15.18 25.03
CA ARG A 328 -3.44 -14.22 24.06
C ARG A 328 -1.94 -14.35 23.81
N GLU A 329 -1.17 -14.66 24.85
CA GLU A 329 0.28 -14.84 24.74
C GLU A 329 0.62 -16.04 23.86
N VAL A 330 -0.10 -17.15 24.01
CA VAL A 330 0.02 -18.31 23.13
C VAL A 330 -0.33 -17.97 21.68
N LEU A 331 -1.37 -17.17 21.45
CA LEU A 331 -1.74 -16.73 20.09
C LEU A 331 -0.64 -15.88 19.45
N TRP A 332 0.00 -14.99 20.21
CA TRP A 332 1.17 -14.22 19.76
C TRP A 332 2.32 -15.12 19.34
N ASN A 333 2.66 -16.11 20.18
CA ASN A 333 3.75 -17.05 19.91
C ASN A 333 3.49 -17.86 18.63
N ILE A 334 2.27 -18.38 18.46
CA ILE A 334 1.87 -19.10 17.23
C ILE A 334 2.08 -18.24 15.98
N CYS A 335 1.66 -16.96 16.03
CA CYS A 335 1.82 -16.05 14.89
C CYS A 335 3.28 -15.75 14.60
N ALA A 336 4.11 -15.54 15.64
CA ALA A 336 5.54 -15.32 15.49
C ALA A 336 6.23 -16.54 14.87
N THR A 337 5.95 -17.76 15.35
CA THR A 337 6.52 -19.01 14.82
C THR A 337 6.20 -19.18 13.33
N VAL A 338 4.95 -18.95 12.93
CA VAL A 338 4.56 -19.04 11.51
C VAL A 338 5.23 -17.96 10.67
N ALA A 339 5.33 -16.74 11.18
CA ALA A 339 6.00 -15.65 10.46
C ALA A 339 7.49 -15.92 10.26
N VAL A 340 8.17 -16.48 11.27
CA VAL A 340 9.59 -16.86 11.18
C VAL A 340 9.82 -17.97 10.17
N SER A 341 8.97 -19.02 10.18
CA SER A 341 9.06 -20.11 9.21
C SER A 341 8.92 -19.61 7.75
N LEU A 342 7.97 -18.70 7.51
CA LEU A 342 7.81 -18.04 6.21
C LEU A 342 9.03 -17.16 5.85
N GLN A 343 9.62 -16.47 6.83
CA GLN A 343 10.77 -15.60 6.59
C GLN A 343 12.06 -16.38 6.27
N ALA A 344 12.26 -17.54 6.92
CA ALA A 344 13.43 -18.39 6.72
C ALA A 344 13.43 -19.02 5.30
N THR A 345 12.30 -19.56 4.89
CA THR A 345 12.09 -20.09 3.53
C THR A 345 12.05 -18.98 2.48
N GLY A 346 11.60 -17.79 2.89
CA GLY A 346 11.28 -16.68 2.01
C GLY A 346 10.03 -16.90 1.16
N ASP A 347 9.22 -17.87 1.56
CA ASP A 347 7.92 -18.14 0.99
C ASP A 347 6.89 -17.11 1.48
N ARG A 348 5.88 -16.85 0.65
CA ARG A 348 4.78 -15.97 1.04
C ARG A 348 3.61 -16.69 1.69
N ASN A 349 3.44 -17.98 1.34
CA ASN A 349 2.35 -18.81 1.80
C ASN A 349 2.93 -20.05 2.49
N LEU A 350 2.31 -20.45 3.59
CA LEU A 350 2.65 -21.64 4.34
C LEU A 350 1.77 -22.78 3.80
N SER A 351 2.37 -23.67 3.02
CA SER A 351 1.63 -24.78 2.43
C SER A 351 1.12 -25.77 3.48
N ARG A 352 0.09 -26.57 3.18
CA ARG A 352 -0.38 -27.63 4.11
C ARG A 352 0.77 -28.55 4.56
N ALA A 353 1.66 -28.93 3.63
CA ALA A 353 2.83 -29.76 3.92
C ALA A 353 3.87 -29.04 4.80
N ALA A 354 4.08 -27.74 4.59
CA ALA A 354 4.95 -26.94 5.44
C ALA A 354 4.34 -26.74 6.84
N LEU A 355 3.04 -26.49 6.94
CA LEU A 355 2.32 -26.38 8.21
C LEU A 355 2.39 -27.68 9.00
N LYS A 356 2.22 -28.84 8.36
CA LYS A 356 2.34 -30.13 9.04
C LYS A 356 3.74 -30.32 9.67
N ARG A 357 4.80 -30.05 8.90
CA ARG A 357 6.19 -30.09 9.40
C ARG A 357 6.41 -29.12 10.56
N LEU A 358 5.86 -27.90 10.44
CA LEU A 358 5.93 -26.89 11.50
C LEU A 358 5.21 -27.34 12.77
N ILE A 359 4.08 -28.04 12.67
CA ILE A 359 3.34 -28.59 13.82
C ILE A 359 4.10 -29.74 14.47
N GLU A 360 4.77 -30.58 13.68
CA GLU A 360 5.63 -31.66 14.20
C GLU A 360 6.78 -31.10 15.04
N GLU A 361 7.37 -29.98 14.61
CA GLU A 361 8.45 -29.29 15.34
C GLU A 361 7.92 -28.42 16.50
N PHE A 362 6.79 -27.74 16.30
CA PHE A 362 6.14 -26.85 17.26
C PHE A 362 4.66 -27.20 17.45
N PRO A 363 4.32 -28.16 18.33
CA PRO A 363 2.94 -28.65 18.50
C PRO A 363 1.90 -27.56 18.79
N MET A 364 2.29 -26.47 19.45
CA MET A 364 1.41 -25.33 19.72
C MET A 364 0.89 -24.63 18.46
N ALA A 365 1.61 -24.73 17.34
CA ALA A 365 1.21 -24.18 16.04
C ALA A 365 -0.06 -24.84 15.48
N ALA A 366 -0.45 -26.03 15.97
CA ALA A 366 -1.68 -26.69 15.55
C ALA A 366 -2.93 -25.80 15.74
N ASN A 367 -2.92 -24.96 16.78
CA ASN A 367 -4.01 -24.04 17.07
C ASN A 367 -4.26 -23.02 15.95
N ILE A 368 -3.30 -22.75 15.06
CA ILE A 368 -3.50 -21.83 13.94
C ILE A 368 -4.59 -22.30 12.97
N GLN A 369 -4.84 -23.61 12.93
CA GLN A 369 -5.90 -24.18 12.09
C GLN A 369 -7.30 -23.74 12.54
N HIS A 370 -7.47 -23.36 13.81
CA HIS A 370 -8.73 -22.89 14.38
C HIS A 370 -8.92 -21.38 14.27
N PHE A 371 -7.93 -20.64 13.76
CA PHE A 371 -8.05 -19.20 13.62
C PHE A 371 -9.17 -18.88 12.64
N SER A 372 -9.96 -17.84 12.96
CA SER A 372 -10.94 -17.33 12.03
C SER A 372 -10.20 -16.71 10.85
N VAL A 373 -10.32 -17.37 9.71
CA VAL A 373 -9.93 -16.88 8.40
C VAL A 373 -11.15 -16.25 7.72
N GLY A 374 -10.96 -15.21 6.93
CA GLY A 374 -12.03 -14.54 6.18
C GLY A 374 -12.06 -13.04 6.36
N GLU A 375 -13.22 -12.42 6.10
CA GLU A 375 -13.39 -10.98 6.18
C GLU A 375 -13.00 -10.40 7.55
N GLY A 376 -12.00 -9.52 7.55
CA GLY A 376 -11.57 -8.83 8.77
C GLY A 376 -10.39 -9.44 9.50
N SER A 377 -9.85 -10.58 9.03
CA SER A 377 -8.69 -11.25 9.62
C SER A 377 -7.36 -10.79 9.00
N LEU A 378 -6.31 -10.74 9.81
CA LEU A 378 -4.93 -10.53 9.34
C LEU A 378 -4.26 -11.81 8.85
N LEU A 379 -4.96 -12.95 8.93
CA LEU A 379 -4.54 -14.24 8.38
C LEU A 379 -5.56 -14.69 7.34
N GLN A 380 -5.07 -15.11 6.18
CA GLN A 380 -5.86 -15.55 5.03
C GLN A 380 -5.53 -17.00 4.65
N ARG A 381 -6.42 -17.62 3.85
CA ARG A 381 -6.28 -18.97 3.32
C ARG A 381 -6.80 -19.03 1.88
N ASN A 382 -6.16 -19.84 1.02
CA ASN A 382 -6.55 -20.04 -0.38
C ASN A 382 -7.31 -21.37 -0.53
N ALA A 383 -7.73 -21.68 -1.76
CA ALA A 383 -8.42 -22.93 -2.08
C ALA A 383 -7.56 -24.18 -1.75
N ASP A 384 -6.23 -24.08 -1.93
CA ASP A 384 -5.28 -25.14 -1.58
C ASP A 384 -5.10 -25.33 -0.05
N GLY A 385 -5.67 -24.42 0.75
CA GLY A 385 -5.57 -24.42 2.22
C GLY A 385 -4.26 -23.86 2.77
N ASP A 386 -3.43 -23.24 1.95
CA ASP A 386 -2.20 -22.56 2.35
C ASP A 386 -2.52 -21.29 3.14
N LEU A 387 -1.70 -20.97 4.14
CA LEU A 387 -1.90 -19.81 5.02
C LEU A 387 -0.94 -18.67 4.70
N TRP A 388 -1.41 -17.42 4.78
CA TRP A 388 -0.51 -16.25 4.72
C TRP A 388 -1.06 -15.08 5.52
N PHE A 389 -0.16 -14.18 5.94
CA PHE A 389 -0.55 -12.92 6.56
C PHE A 389 -1.12 -11.97 5.51
N PHE A 390 -2.13 -11.19 5.87
CA PHE A 390 -2.82 -10.24 5.00
C PHE A 390 -1.87 -9.33 4.19
N HIS A 391 -0.78 -8.88 4.82
CA HIS A 391 0.24 -8.05 4.18
C HIS A 391 1.63 -8.45 4.68
N TYR A 392 2.64 -8.35 3.82
CA TYR A 392 3.99 -8.85 4.13
C TYR A 392 4.62 -8.13 5.34
N SER A 393 4.36 -6.84 5.50
CA SER A 393 4.84 -6.09 6.67
C SER A 393 4.27 -6.59 8.01
N ILE A 394 3.11 -7.27 8.03
CA ILE A 394 2.56 -7.90 9.24
C ILE A 394 3.41 -9.11 9.61
N GLN A 395 3.83 -9.90 8.62
CA GLN A 395 4.76 -11.02 8.81
C GLN A 395 6.09 -10.52 9.38
N GLU A 396 6.69 -9.49 8.75
CA GLU A 396 7.97 -8.93 9.20
C GLU A 396 7.88 -8.33 10.61
N PHE A 397 6.77 -7.68 10.94
CA PHE A 397 6.53 -7.21 12.29
C PHE A 397 6.48 -8.36 13.31
N LEU A 398 5.76 -9.44 13.00
CA LEU A 398 5.65 -10.60 13.89
C LEU A 398 7.01 -11.26 14.14
N VAL A 399 7.87 -11.33 13.11
CA VAL A 399 9.26 -11.77 13.26
C VAL A 399 10.02 -10.85 14.19
N ALA A 400 10.00 -9.53 13.96
CA ALA A 400 10.69 -8.56 14.81
C ALA A 400 10.19 -8.60 16.27
N HIS A 401 8.88 -8.65 16.47
CA HIS A 401 8.26 -8.72 17.79
C HIS A 401 8.66 -9.98 18.54
N GLY A 402 8.64 -11.13 17.84
CA GLY A 402 9.08 -12.40 18.42
C GLY A 402 10.55 -12.39 18.84
N MET A 403 11.44 -11.82 18.01
CA MET A 403 12.86 -11.64 18.34
C MET A 403 13.06 -10.75 19.57
N LEU A 404 12.35 -9.63 19.68
CA LEU A 404 12.51 -8.66 20.77
C LEU A 404 12.00 -9.13 22.13
N ASN A 405 11.11 -10.11 22.15
CA ASN A 405 10.54 -10.65 23.38
C ASN A 405 11.12 -12.00 23.79
N GLY A 406 12.17 -12.48 23.09
CA GLY A 406 12.73 -13.81 23.34
C GLY A 406 11.73 -14.94 23.11
N GLN A 407 10.65 -14.67 22.37
CA GLN A 407 9.62 -15.65 22.01
C GLN A 407 10.07 -16.55 20.85
N VAL A 408 11.22 -16.25 20.26
CA VAL A 408 11.80 -16.91 19.09
C VAL A 408 13.22 -17.37 19.45
N ASP A 409 13.32 -18.47 20.18
CA ASP A 409 14.55 -19.28 20.28
C ASP A 409 14.61 -20.35 19.14
N VAL A 410 13.95 -20.07 18.02
CA VAL A 410 13.46 -21.04 17.03
C VAL A 410 13.56 -20.37 15.65
N ILE A 411 14.44 -20.66 14.71
CA ILE A 411 14.88 -21.94 14.12
C ILE A 411 16.40 -21.78 13.80
N ASN A 412 17.18 -22.86 13.78
CA ASN A 412 18.60 -22.88 13.37
C ASN A 412 18.88 -22.43 11.90
N ASP A 413 17.93 -21.75 11.24
CA ASP A 413 17.98 -21.35 9.84
C ASP A 413 18.14 -19.83 9.68
N ALA A 414 18.85 -19.45 8.60
CA ALA A 414 19.10 -18.07 8.24
C ALA A 414 17.79 -17.29 7.97
N ILE A 415 17.41 -16.38 8.88
CA ILE A 415 16.30 -15.47 8.65
C ILE A 415 16.73 -14.41 7.62
N ARG A 416 15.93 -14.22 6.56
CA ARG A 416 16.16 -13.15 5.58
C ARG A 416 15.91 -11.78 6.23
N VAL A 417 16.97 -10.99 6.37
CA VAL A 417 16.89 -9.64 6.93
C VAL A 417 16.47 -8.64 5.86
N THR A 418 15.46 -7.83 6.19
CA THR A 418 14.89 -6.79 5.32
C THR A 418 14.93 -5.42 6.01
N ASP A 419 14.85 -4.33 5.23
CA ASP A 419 14.78 -2.95 5.76
C ASP A 419 13.66 -2.77 6.81
N GLN A 420 12.52 -3.44 6.58
CA GLN A 420 11.34 -3.33 7.44
C GLN A 420 11.52 -4.06 8.76
N LEU A 421 12.06 -5.28 8.70
CA LEU A 421 12.43 -6.01 9.90
C LEU A 421 13.43 -5.19 10.73
N LEU A 422 14.46 -4.61 10.09
CA LEU A 422 15.42 -3.74 10.77
C LEU A 422 14.76 -2.51 11.39
N THR A 423 13.87 -1.85 10.67
CA THR A 423 13.13 -0.68 11.15
C THR A 423 12.37 -1.01 12.44
N PHE A 424 11.64 -2.13 12.45
CA PHE A 424 10.91 -2.58 13.64
C PHE A 424 11.83 -2.87 14.83
N LEU A 425 12.94 -3.57 14.61
CA LEU A 425 13.92 -3.88 15.66
C LEU A 425 14.53 -2.59 16.24
N LYS A 426 14.90 -1.63 15.39
CA LYS A 426 15.52 -0.36 15.79
C LYS A 426 14.56 0.56 16.54
N LEU A 427 13.28 0.64 16.12
CA LEU A 427 12.29 1.49 16.78
C LEU A 427 12.06 1.11 18.25
N ARG A 428 12.18 -0.18 18.60
CA ARG A 428 11.96 -0.67 19.97
C ARG A 428 13.21 -0.57 20.84
N ASN A 429 14.42 -0.60 20.27
CA ASN A 429 15.68 -0.63 21.04
C ASN A 429 16.63 0.57 20.85
N LYS A 430 16.19 1.63 20.18
CA LYS A 430 16.84 2.95 20.03
C LYS A 430 18.32 3.08 19.64
N THR A 431 19.18 2.05 19.65
CA THR A 431 20.47 1.99 18.91
C THR A 431 21.16 0.62 19.02
N ASP A 432 21.11 -0.10 20.15
CA ASP A 432 21.98 -1.25 20.39
C ASP A 432 21.32 -2.63 20.16
N PHE A 433 20.92 -2.95 18.92
CA PHE A 433 20.63 -4.35 18.58
C PHE A 433 21.80 -4.91 17.76
N THR A 434 22.69 -5.64 18.43
CA THR A 434 23.69 -6.46 17.76
C THR A 434 23.03 -7.72 17.21
N PHE A 435 23.08 -7.88 15.88
CA PHE A 435 22.69 -9.14 15.25
C PHE A 435 23.53 -10.29 15.82
N PRO A 436 22.92 -11.41 16.23
CA PRO A 436 23.67 -12.63 16.51
C PRO A 436 24.61 -12.96 15.34
N GLU A 437 25.80 -13.49 15.61
CA GLU A 437 26.82 -13.83 14.58
C GLU A 437 26.31 -14.79 13.49
N ARG A 438 25.14 -15.41 13.70
CA ARG A 438 24.49 -16.38 12.80
C ARG A 438 23.78 -15.76 11.59
N PHE A 439 23.85 -14.44 11.39
CA PHE A 439 23.22 -13.75 10.26
C PHE A 439 24.19 -13.47 9.11
N ASP A 440 23.94 -14.03 7.93
CA ASP A 440 24.69 -13.69 6.72
C ASP A 440 24.26 -12.32 6.16
N ARG A 441 25.11 -11.31 6.37
CA ARG A 441 24.94 -9.94 5.85
C ARG A 441 24.90 -9.86 4.32
N ARG A 442 25.32 -10.90 3.60
CA ARG A 442 25.30 -10.96 2.11
C ARG A 442 23.89 -11.20 1.53
N SER A 443 22.91 -11.56 2.37
CA SER A 443 21.52 -11.86 1.98
C SER A 443 20.54 -10.68 2.12
N TYR A 444 21.05 -9.46 2.35
CA TYR A 444 20.22 -8.27 2.54
C TYR A 444 19.47 -7.86 1.28
N HIS A 445 18.16 -7.63 1.39
CA HIS A 445 17.34 -7.08 0.32
C HIS A 445 16.65 -5.81 0.80
N SER A 446 16.92 -4.70 0.11
CA SER A 446 16.16 -3.46 0.30
C SER A 446 14.71 -3.68 -0.13
N ILE A 447 13.79 -3.07 0.59
CA ILE A 447 12.37 -3.10 0.27
C ILE A 447 11.96 -1.69 -0.17
N PRO A 448 11.82 -1.44 -1.49
CA PRO A 448 11.57 -0.12 -2.07
C PRO A 448 10.38 0.69 -1.51
N GLU A 449 9.43 0.06 -0.84
CA GLU A 449 8.13 0.65 -0.52
C GLU A 449 7.92 0.76 0.99
N LEU A 450 9.02 0.61 1.74
CA LEU A 450 9.06 0.89 3.14
C LEU A 450 9.93 2.10 3.45
N HIS A 451 9.26 3.12 3.93
CA HIS A 451 9.86 4.37 4.27
C HIS A 451 9.44 4.76 5.68
N PHE A 452 10.25 5.60 6.31
CA PHE A 452 9.96 6.16 7.62
C PHE A 452 10.07 7.68 7.54
N TYR A 453 9.69 8.36 8.61
CA TYR A 453 9.95 9.78 8.77
C TYR A 453 10.28 10.03 10.23
N ASP A 454 11.05 11.08 10.47
CA ASP A 454 11.20 11.62 11.82
C ASP A 454 10.00 12.53 12.15
N VAL A 455 9.72 12.70 13.44
CA VAL A 455 8.60 13.53 13.90
C VAL A 455 9.13 14.92 14.21
N LEU A 456 8.51 15.95 13.64
CA LEU A 456 8.82 17.35 13.88
C LEU A 456 8.38 17.78 15.30
N THR A 457 8.84 18.95 15.77
CA THR A 457 8.53 19.46 17.12
C THR A 457 7.03 19.60 17.38
N ASN A 458 6.25 19.93 16.36
CA ASN A 458 4.80 20.07 16.42
C ASN A 458 4.03 18.73 16.37
N GLY A 459 4.74 17.61 16.19
CA GLY A 459 4.18 16.27 16.11
C GLY A 459 3.72 15.84 14.73
N ASP A 460 4.03 16.60 13.67
CA ASP A 460 3.79 16.24 12.27
C ASP A 460 4.94 15.38 11.70
N PRO A 461 4.68 14.57 10.66
CA PRO A 461 5.74 13.83 9.97
C PRO A 461 6.68 14.78 9.22
N GLY A 462 7.99 14.57 9.37
CA GLY A 462 9.01 15.17 8.51
C GLY A 462 9.11 14.46 7.15
N PRO A 463 10.14 14.80 6.36
CA PRO A 463 10.34 14.19 5.05
C PRO A 463 10.46 12.67 5.12
N LYS A 464 9.97 12.04 4.07
CA LYS A 464 9.91 10.59 3.94
C LYS A 464 11.28 10.02 3.52
N MET A 465 11.81 9.12 4.32
CA MET A 465 13.17 8.58 4.22
C MET A 465 13.16 7.08 3.93
N GLN A 466 14.08 6.65 3.07
CA GLN A 466 14.34 5.26 2.72
C GLN A 466 15.69 4.85 3.30
N LEU A 467 15.75 3.71 3.98
CA LEU A 467 17.03 3.16 4.44
C LEU A 467 17.82 2.62 3.24
N ILE A 468 19.07 3.05 3.13
CA ILE A 468 20.02 2.65 2.10
C ILE A 468 21.12 1.81 2.77
N PRO A 469 21.32 0.54 2.35
CA PRO A 469 22.26 -0.34 3.01
C PRO A 469 23.71 0.04 2.73
N ALA A 470 24.59 -0.22 3.71
CA ALA A 470 26.02 -0.28 3.46
C ALA A 470 26.35 -1.27 2.32
N GLY A 471 27.38 -0.98 1.55
CA GLY A 471 27.75 -1.80 0.41
C GLY A 471 28.82 -1.15 -0.45
N GLU A 472 29.11 -1.81 -1.56
CA GLU A 472 30.12 -1.35 -2.53
C GLU A 472 29.50 -1.29 -3.91
N PHE A 473 29.96 -0.32 -4.71
CA PHE A 473 29.58 -0.21 -6.11
C PHE A 473 30.68 0.43 -6.93
N LEU A 474 30.59 0.23 -8.25
CA LEU A 474 31.47 0.92 -9.19
C LEU A 474 30.81 2.23 -9.64
N MET A 475 31.33 3.34 -9.15
CA MET A 475 30.92 4.71 -9.47
C MET A 475 31.49 5.15 -10.82
N GLY A 476 30.70 5.89 -11.60
CA GLY A 476 31.09 6.39 -12.92
C GLY A 476 30.74 5.47 -14.08
N SER A 477 30.99 5.96 -15.29
CA SER A 477 30.61 5.34 -16.56
C SER A 477 31.60 4.28 -17.03
N ARG A 478 31.10 3.27 -17.74
CA ARG A 478 31.96 2.32 -18.46
C ARG A 478 32.69 3.06 -19.59
N GLU A 479 33.90 2.60 -19.92
CA GLU A 479 34.63 3.14 -21.07
C GLU A 479 33.77 3.13 -22.34
N GLY A 480 33.79 4.25 -23.06
CA GLY A 480 33.04 4.44 -24.31
C GLY A 480 31.54 4.73 -24.16
N LYS A 481 30.94 4.69 -22.95
CA LYS A 481 29.48 4.85 -22.76
C LYS A 481 29.02 6.15 -22.06
N GLY A 482 29.93 6.95 -21.52
CA GLY A 482 29.61 8.21 -20.84
C GLY A 482 30.56 9.35 -21.19
N TYR A 483 30.29 10.54 -20.66
CA TYR A 483 31.12 11.73 -20.82
C TYR A 483 32.47 11.60 -20.07
N GLN A 484 33.40 12.52 -20.34
CA GLN A 484 34.75 12.47 -19.77
C GLN A 484 34.75 12.68 -18.24
N ASP A 485 33.87 13.54 -17.75
CA ASP A 485 33.64 13.85 -16.34
C ASP A 485 33.01 12.71 -15.54
N GLU A 486 32.46 11.70 -16.21
CA GLU A 486 31.92 10.48 -15.62
C GLU A 486 32.98 9.38 -15.44
N ARG A 487 34.28 9.69 -15.62
CA ARG A 487 35.39 8.73 -15.64
C ARG A 487 36.56 9.21 -14.75
N PRO A 488 37.47 8.34 -14.32
CA PRO A 488 37.45 6.88 -14.45
C PRO A 488 36.38 6.22 -13.57
N ARG A 489 35.95 5.02 -14.00
CA ARG A 489 35.10 4.17 -13.16
C ARG A 489 35.94 3.62 -12.01
N HIS A 490 35.46 3.78 -10.78
CA HIS A 490 36.22 3.38 -9.57
C HIS A 490 35.31 2.74 -8.53
N LEU A 491 35.90 1.93 -7.64
CA LEU A 491 35.16 1.27 -6.56
C LEU A 491 34.94 2.24 -5.40
N VAL A 492 33.70 2.35 -4.95
CA VAL A 492 33.34 3.10 -3.75
C VAL A 492 32.67 2.19 -2.73
N ARG A 493 33.06 2.30 -1.47
CA ARG A 493 32.53 1.58 -0.31
C ARG A 493 31.75 2.54 0.59
N ILE A 494 30.43 2.35 0.64
CA ILE A 494 29.55 2.95 1.65
C ILE A 494 29.62 2.08 2.91
N SER A 495 30.39 2.51 3.90
CA SER A 495 30.71 1.70 5.09
C SER A 495 29.55 1.59 6.08
N THR A 496 28.71 2.63 6.18
CA THR A 496 27.58 2.69 7.10
C THR A 496 26.28 2.87 6.34
N PRO A 497 25.18 2.20 6.76
CA PRO A 497 23.88 2.47 6.20
C PRO A 497 23.47 3.90 6.54
N PHE A 498 22.84 4.58 5.60
CA PHE A 498 22.25 5.90 5.78
C PHE A 498 20.81 5.87 5.31
N ALA A 499 20.01 6.88 5.60
CA ALA A 499 18.71 7.02 4.95
C ALA A 499 18.73 8.17 3.96
N LEU A 500 18.06 8.01 2.81
CA LEU A 500 17.95 9.02 1.78
C LEU A 500 16.48 9.38 1.57
N GLY A 501 16.21 10.65 1.24
CA GLY A 501 14.88 11.12 0.88
C GLY A 501 14.30 10.27 -0.23
N THR A 502 13.10 9.74 0.01
CA THR A 502 12.38 8.85 -0.91
C THR A 502 12.17 9.52 -2.27
N TRP A 503 12.00 10.82 -2.25
CA TRP A 503 11.90 11.72 -3.40
C TRP A 503 12.60 13.05 -3.07
N PRO A 504 12.80 13.94 -4.06
CA PRO A 504 13.21 15.31 -3.80
C PRO A 504 12.23 16.02 -2.86
N ILE A 505 12.73 16.95 -2.05
CA ILE A 505 11.91 17.74 -1.12
C ILE A 505 10.79 18.43 -1.90
N THR A 506 9.58 18.31 -1.37
CA THR A 506 8.38 18.85 -2.01
C THR A 506 8.14 20.30 -1.59
N PHE A 507 7.34 21.02 -2.38
CA PHE A 507 6.86 22.34 -1.99
C PHE A 507 6.10 22.32 -0.65
N ALA A 508 5.33 21.27 -0.34
CA ALA A 508 4.65 21.16 0.96
C ALA A 508 5.65 21.11 2.14
N GLU A 509 6.69 20.31 2.01
CA GLU A 509 7.73 20.15 3.04
C GLU A 509 8.59 21.42 3.16
N TYR A 510 8.88 22.09 2.03
CA TYR A 510 9.66 23.33 2.02
C TYR A 510 8.84 24.55 2.49
N ASP A 511 7.56 24.62 2.15
CA ASP A 511 6.67 25.69 2.61
C ASP A 511 6.53 25.68 4.13
N TYR A 512 6.51 24.49 4.74
CA TYR A 512 6.50 24.36 6.20
C TYR A 512 7.78 24.92 6.82
N PHE A 513 8.95 24.65 6.21
CA PHE A 513 10.21 25.28 6.62
C PHE A 513 10.12 26.80 6.49
N CYS A 514 9.66 27.33 5.36
CA CYS A 514 9.51 28.77 5.16
C CYS A 514 8.60 29.41 6.21
N ASP A 515 7.47 28.77 6.52
CA ASP A 515 6.52 29.26 7.53
C ASP A 515 7.13 29.22 8.93
N ALA A 516 7.91 28.17 9.26
CA ALA A 516 8.56 28.02 10.56
C ALA A 516 9.74 28.97 10.78
N THR A 517 10.39 29.44 9.71
CA THR A 517 11.56 30.33 9.77
C THR A 517 11.29 31.73 9.23
N GLU A 518 10.04 32.06 8.93
CA GLU A 518 9.62 33.34 8.33
C GLU A 518 10.36 33.70 7.03
N ARG A 519 10.75 32.68 6.24
CA ARG A 519 11.42 32.87 4.95
C ARG A 519 10.41 33.08 3.84
N LYS A 520 10.81 33.83 2.80
CA LYS A 520 10.02 33.97 1.58
C LYS A 520 9.94 32.63 0.84
N LYS A 521 8.72 32.21 0.52
CA LYS A 521 8.48 30.99 -0.27
C LYS A 521 8.99 31.17 -1.71
N PRO A 522 9.69 30.16 -2.27
CA PRO A 522 10.12 30.21 -3.66
C PRO A 522 8.93 30.09 -4.61
N SER A 523 9.06 30.69 -5.81
CA SER A 523 8.06 30.59 -6.88
C SER A 523 7.88 29.14 -7.32
N ASP A 524 6.64 28.71 -7.54
CA ASP A 524 6.29 27.42 -8.16
C ASP A 524 6.01 27.53 -9.67
N GLN A 525 6.36 28.67 -10.29
CA GLN A 525 6.16 28.93 -11.72
C GLN A 525 4.69 28.80 -12.17
N ASP A 526 3.74 28.98 -11.25
CA ASP A 526 2.31 28.73 -11.45
C ASP A 526 1.97 27.29 -11.91
N TRP A 527 2.86 26.33 -11.67
CA TRP A 527 2.65 24.91 -12.02
C TRP A 527 1.92 24.11 -10.93
N GLY A 528 1.66 24.76 -9.80
CA GLY A 528 1.09 24.18 -8.59
C GLY A 528 2.16 23.81 -7.57
N ARG A 529 1.77 23.81 -6.30
CA ARG A 529 2.65 23.50 -5.15
C ARG A 529 2.42 22.07 -4.64
N ARG A 530 2.48 21.89 -3.32
CA ARG A 530 2.23 20.63 -2.60
C ARG A 530 3.24 19.55 -2.94
N ARG A 531 2.83 18.50 -3.66
CA ARG A 531 3.63 17.30 -3.93
C ARG A 531 4.60 17.44 -5.10
N ARG A 532 4.72 18.60 -5.72
CA ARG A 532 5.79 18.85 -6.70
C ARG A 532 7.12 19.08 -5.98
N PRO A 533 8.26 18.68 -6.58
CA PRO A 533 9.56 18.99 -6.01
C PRO A 533 9.71 20.51 -5.89
N VAL A 534 10.28 20.97 -4.78
CA VAL A 534 10.65 22.37 -4.62
C VAL A 534 11.71 22.71 -5.67
N ILE A 535 11.51 23.84 -6.33
CA ILE A 535 12.39 24.40 -7.36
C ILE A 535 12.66 25.87 -7.03
N ASN A 536 13.59 26.49 -7.75
CA ASN A 536 14.07 27.84 -7.45
C ASN A 536 14.65 27.93 -6.02
N VAL A 537 15.44 26.91 -5.64
CA VAL A 537 16.20 26.87 -4.39
C VAL A 537 17.68 26.71 -4.69
N SER A 538 18.51 27.50 -4.01
CA SER A 538 19.97 27.44 -4.13
C SER A 538 20.55 26.27 -3.32
N TRP A 539 21.85 26.01 -3.47
CA TRP A 539 22.55 25.03 -2.63
C TRP A 539 22.56 25.46 -1.15
N HIS A 540 22.69 26.76 -0.90
CA HIS A 540 22.64 27.35 0.44
C HIS A 540 21.26 27.20 1.08
N ASP A 541 20.19 27.42 0.32
CA ASP A 541 18.82 27.18 0.79
C ASP A 541 18.58 25.72 1.18
N ALA A 542 19.18 24.79 0.45
CA ALA A 542 19.10 23.36 0.76
C ALA A 542 19.86 23.04 2.06
N LEU A 543 21.02 23.65 2.30
CA LEU A 543 21.75 23.51 3.58
C LEU A 543 20.98 24.11 4.76
N ASP A 544 20.38 25.28 4.59
CA ASP A 544 19.54 25.90 5.62
C ASP A 544 18.37 25.00 6.01
N TYR A 545 17.73 24.37 5.01
CA TYR A 545 16.69 23.36 5.23
C TYR A 545 17.23 22.15 6.02
N CYS A 546 18.41 21.64 5.67
CA CYS A 546 19.04 20.51 6.38
C CYS A 546 19.30 20.85 7.85
N ALA A 547 19.86 22.05 8.12
CA ALA A 547 20.19 22.51 9.46
C ALA A 547 18.92 22.69 10.31
N TRP A 548 17.90 23.32 9.73
CA TRP A 548 16.61 23.47 10.38
C TRP A 548 15.96 22.12 10.70
N LEU A 549 15.88 21.21 9.73
CA LEU A 549 15.25 19.90 9.95
C LEU A 549 16.00 19.06 10.99
N SER A 550 17.34 19.17 11.01
CA SER A 550 18.16 18.54 12.04
C SER A 550 17.79 19.03 13.44
N LYS A 551 17.60 20.34 13.59
CA LYS A 551 17.17 20.96 14.86
C LYS A 551 15.75 20.52 15.24
N GLU A 552 14.82 20.51 14.28
CA GLU A 552 13.41 20.16 14.52
C GLU A 552 13.20 18.69 14.93
N THR A 553 14.01 17.79 14.39
CA THR A 553 13.86 16.34 14.61
C THR A 553 14.80 15.79 15.67
N GLY A 554 15.84 16.54 16.02
CA GLY A 554 16.98 16.07 16.83
C GLY A 554 17.82 15.00 16.13
N GLN A 555 17.66 14.82 14.82
CA GLN A 555 18.47 13.92 13.99
C GLN A 555 19.46 14.70 13.14
N ARG A 556 20.39 14.01 12.47
CA ARG A 556 21.36 14.66 11.58
C ARG A 556 20.94 14.52 10.13
N TYR A 557 20.49 15.62 9.55
CA TYR A 557 20.15 15.76 8.13
C TYR A 557 21.21 16.57 7.39
N ARG A 558 21.49 16.18 6.15
CA ARG A 558 22.46 16.85 5.25
C ARG A 558 22.13 16.56 3.79
N LEU A 559 22.82 17.23 2.87
CA LEU A 559 22.86 16.80 1.47
C LEU A 559 23.62 15.47 1.32
N PRO A 560 23.25 14.61 0.35
CA PRO A 560 24.03 13.43 0.02
C PRO A 560 25.40 13.83 -0.52
N SER A 561 26.41 12.99 -0.28
CA SER A 561 27.58 13.04 -1.16
C SER A 561 27.20 12.58 -2.56
N GLU A 562 27.97 12.97 -3.57
CA GLU A 562 27.76 12.53 -4.94
C GLU A 562 27.81 10.99 -5.05
N ALA A 563 28.73 10.38 -4.30
CA ALA A 563 28.87 8.94 -4.21
C ALA A 563 27.66 8.25 -3.58
N GLU A 564 27.15 8.77 -2.47
CA GLU A 564 25.93 8.28 -1.84
C GLU A 564 24.74 8.39 -2.79
N TRP A 565 24.64 9.50 -3.52
CA TRP A 565 23.58 9.73 -4.50
C TRP A 565 23.64 8.70 -5.63
N GLU A 566 24.81 8.49 -6.27
CA GLU A 566 24.94 7.52 -7.37
C GLU A 566 24.68 6.09 -6.90
N TYR A 567 25.25 5.71 -5.74
CA TYR A 567 25.03 4.40 -5.14
C TYR A 567 23.53 4.12 -4.97
N ALA A 568 22.82 5.10 -4.42
CA ALA A 568 21.41 4.99 -4.13
C ALA A 568 20.56 5.02 -5.41
N ALA A 569 20.89 5.87 -6.39
CA ALA A 569 20.21 5.96 -7.68
C ALA A 569 20.34 4.66 -8.50
N ARG A 570 21.52 4.03 -8.48
CA ARG A 570 21.78 2.75 -9.15
C ARG A 570 21.07 1.58 -8.49
N ALA A 571 20.92 1.61 -7.16
CA ALA A 571 20.23 0.56 -6.39
C ALA A 571 20.67 -0.86 -6.81
N ARG A 572 21.99 -1.11 -6.76
CA ARG A 572 22.69 -2.36 -7.13
C ARG A 572 22.78 -2.68 -8.63
N THR A 573 22.25 -1.85 -9.50
CA THR A 573 22.40 -2.04 -10.95
C THR A 573 23.73 -1.51 -11.46
N THR A 574 24.20 -2.09 -12.58
CA THR A 574 25.44 -1.66 -13.27
C THR A 574 25.18 -1.11 -14.68
N THR A 575 23.90 -0.84 -14.96
CA THR A 575 23.36 -0.40 -16.24
C THR A 575 23.33 1.13 -16.35
N ASN A 576 22.97 1.64 -17.52
CA ASN A 576 22.82 3.08 -17.78
C ASN A 576 21.73 3.73 -16.91
N TYR A 577 20.59 3.06 -16.79
CA TYR A 577 19.47 3.45 -15.91
C TYR A 577 19.25 2.36 -14.88
N TRP A 578 18.57 2.67 -13.77
CA TRP A 578 18.25 1.65 -12.77
C TRP A 578 17.30 0.55 -13.31
N TRP A 579 16.54 0.84 -14.38
CA TRP A 579 15.64 -0.12 -15.03
C TRP A 579 16.27 -0.92 -16.19
N GLY A 580 17.53 -0.66 -16.54
CA GLY A 580 18.22 -1.35 -17.63
C GLY A 580 19.15 -0.43 -18.43
N ASP A 581 19.77 -0.97 -19.47
CA ASP A 581 20.66 -0.19 -20.36
C ASP A 581 19.91 0.65 -21.38
N ASP A 582 18.71 0.21 -21.77
CA ASP A 582 17.88 0.86 -22.77
C ASP A 582 16.86 1.80 -22.14
N PHE A 583 16.56 2.87 -22.87
CA PHE A 583 15.50 3.81 -22.50
C PHE A 583 14.12 3.12 -22.49
N ARG A 584 13.27 3.52 -21.55
CA ARG A 584 11.87 3.09 -21.45
C ARG A 584 10.96 4.30 -21.22
N SER A 585 9.94 4.45 -22.06
CA SER A 585 8.90 5.47 -21.91
C SER A 585 8.13 5.32 -20.59
N ASN A 586 7.68 6.42 -19.98
CA ASN A 586 6.94 6.45 -18.71
C ASN A 586 7.70 5.91 -17.48
N PHE A 587 9.04 5.99 -17.46
CA PHE A 587 9.86 5.67 -16.27
C PHE A 587 10.45 6.90 -15.58
N ALA A 588 10.34 8.08 -16.20
CA ALA A 588 10.88 9.34 -15.71
C ALA A 588 10.12 10.53 -16.32
N ASN A 589 10.26 11.72 -15.74
CA ASN A 589 9.81 12.97 -16.34
C ASN A 589 10.97 13.71 -17.01
N CYS A 590 10.97 13.80 -18.34
CA CYS A 590 12.04 14.42 -19.13
C CYS A 590 11.59 14.77 -20.56
N VAL A 591 12.46 15.43 -21.33
CA VAL A 591 12.26 15.64 -22.77
C VAL A 591 12.45 14.32 -23.50
N GLY A 592 11.41 13.86 -24.19
CA GLY A 592 11.41 12.57 -24.89
C GLY A 592 11.09 11.36 -24.01
N CYS A 593 10.61 11.55 -22.78
CA CYS A 593 10.22 10.47 -21.87
C CYS A 593 8.81 9.88 -22.10
N ASP A 594 8.01 10.52 -22.96
CA ASP A 594 6.58 10.28 -23.18
C ASP A 594 5.76 10.31 -21.87
N GLY A 595 5.20 11.46 -21.52
CA GLY A 595 4.38 11.62 -20.31
C GLY A 595 3.64 12.96 -20.28
N PRO A 596 2.61 13.14 -19.44
CA PRO A 596 1.74 14.31 -19.48
C PRO A 596 2.41 15.63 -19.02
N TRP A 597 3.60 15.55 -18.43
CA TRP A 597 4.37 16.70 -17.93
C TRP A 597 5.70 16.94 -18.64
N GLY A 598 6.26 15.91 -19.30
CA GLY A 598 7.56 15.99 -19.98
C GLY A 598 7.58 17.18 -20.93
N ASP A 599 8.73 17.86 -21.03
CA ASP A 599 8.95 19.10 -21.80
C ASP A 599 8.15 20.36 -21.39
N LYS A 600 7.27 20.28 -20.38
CA LYS A 600 6.43 21.43 -19.96
C LYS A 600 6.70 21.90 -18.54
N ARG A 601 6.85 20.97 -17.59
CA ARG A 601 6.97 21.26 -16.16
C ARG A 601 7.43 20.02 -15.39
N THR A 602 7.69 20.18 -14.09
CA THR A 602 7.90 19.05 -13.18
C THR A 602 6.69 18.12 -13.16
N ALA A 603 6.84 16.93 -12.58
CA ALA A 603 5.75 16.02 -12.21
C ALA A 603 5.62 16.02 -10.67
N PRO A 604 4.44 15.70 -10.11
CA PRO A 604 4.35 15.38 -8.69
C PRO A 604 5.34 14.26 -8.33
N VAL A 605 6.00 14.35 -7.17
CA VAL A 605 6.98 13.34 -6.76
C VAL A 605 6.33 11.96 -6.63
N GLY A 606 7.07 10.93 -7.02
CA GLY A 606 6.59 9.55 -7.00
C GLY A 606 5.54 9.22 -8.07
N SER A 607 5.51 9.98 -9.18
CA SER A 607 4.63 9.68 -10.32
C SER A 607 5.11 8.48 -11.16
N PHE A 608 6.35 8.04 -10.99
CA PHE A 608 6.96 6.93 -11.72
C PHE A 608 7.35 5.80 -10.79
N ALA A 609 7.72 4.64 -11.34
CA ALA A 609 8.18 3.51 -10.54
C ALA A 609 9.44 3.86 -9.73
N PRO A 610 9.57 3.41 -8.47
CA PRO A 610 10.79 3.57 -7.71
C PRO A 610 11.87 2.61 -8.20
N ASN A 611 13.14 2.96 -7.95
CA ASN A 611 14.25 2.04 -8.16
C ASN A 611 14.24 0.88 -7.12
N PRO A 612 15.08 -0.17 -7.27
CA PRO A 612 15.14 -1.30 -6.33
C PRO A 612 15.44 -0.95 -4.85
N PHE A 613 15.89 0.27 -4.56
CA PHE A 613 16.06 0.75 -3.19
C PHE A 613 14.85 1.50 -2.65
N GLY A 614 13.89 1.90 -3.49
CA GLY A 614 12.71 2.65 -3.06
C GLY A 614 12.72 4.11 -3.36
N LEU A 615 13.69 4.54 -4.16
CA LEU A 615 13.86 5.94 -4.45
C LEU A 615 13.13 6.27 -5.75
N TYR A 616 12.31 7.30 -5.67
CA TYR A 616 11.57 7.86 -6.77
C TYR A 616 12.36 9.01 -7.37
N ASP A 617 12.12 9.24 -8.66
CA ASP A 617 12.61 10.43 -9.38
C ASP A 617 14.14 10.61 -9.31
N THR A 618 14.91 9.52 -9.13
CA THR A 618 16.39 9.56 -9.25
C THR A 618 16.85 9.67 -10.71
N ALA A 619 15.90 9.73 -11.65
CA ALA A 619 16.12 9.98 -13.06
C ALA A 619 15.01 10.93 -13.53
N GLY A 620 15.38 12.17 -13.87
CA GLY A 620 14.47 13.20 -14.37
C GLY A 620 13.76 13.97 -13.26
N ASN A 621 12.65 14.61 -13.61
CA ASN A 621 11.88 15.54 -12.80
C ASN A 621 12.65 16.82 -12.42
N VAL A 622 13.64 16.76 -11.52
CA VAL A 622 14.52 17.89 -11.18
C VAL A 622 15.95 17.39 -11.01
N CYS A 623 16.93 18.20 -11.42
CA CYS A 623 18.31 17.97 -11.00
C CYS A 623 18.39 18.19 -9.49
N GLU A 624 19.31 17.47 -8.84
CA GLU A 624 19.39 17.48 -7.38
C GLU A 624 20.76 17.90 -6.88
N TRP A 625 20.79 18.88 -5.98
CA TRP A 625 22.00 19.28 -5.27
C TRP A 625 22.60 18.14 -4.46
N THR A 626 23.93 18.03 -4.54
CA THR A 626 24.76 17.18 -3.66
C THR A 626 25.74 18.06 -2.88
N ALA A 627 26.40 17.50 -1.87
CA ALA A 627 27.35 18.25 -1.05
C ALA A 627 28.66 18.57 -1.80
N ASP A 628 29.07 17.72 -2.74
CA ASP A 628 30.41 17.71 -3.34
C ASP A 628 30.72 18.95 -4.19
N CYS A 629 31.98 19.35 -4.16
CA CYS A 629 32.54 20.29 -5.12
C CYS A 629 32.68 19.62 -6.49
N TRP A 630 32.43 20.41 -7.53
CA TRP A 630 32.64 19.95 -8.90
C TRP A 630 34.11 19.67 -9.19
N HIS A 631 34.36 18.50 -9.79
CA HIS A 631 35.65 18.08 -10.33
C HIS A 631 35.44 17.62 -11.77
N LYS A 632 36.41 17.91 -12.63
CA LYS A 632 36.34 17.67 -14.09
C LYS A 632 36.28 16.18 -14.48
N ASP A 633 36.63 15.29 -13.57
CA ASP A 633 36.69 13.84 -13.70
C ASP A 633 36.70 13.22 -12.28
N TYR A 634 36.87 11.89 -12.19
CA TYR A 634 37.00 11.14 -10.94
C TYR A 634 38.46 10.78 -10.59
N GLU A 635 39.46 11.43 -11.20
CA GLU A 635 40.85 11.20 -10.81
C GLU A 635 41.08 11.72 -9.38
N GLY A 636 41.44 10.82 -8.47
CA GLY A 636 41.61 11.15 -7.04
C GLY A 636 40.30 11.21 -6.24
N ALA A 637 39.18 10.76 -6.80
CA ALA A 637 37.90 10.71 -6.10
C ALA A 637 37.97 9.83 -4.82
N PRO A 638 37.26 10.19 -3.74
CA PRO A 638 37.20 9.38 -2.53
C PRO A 638 36.57 8.00 -2.77
N TRP A 639 37.15 6.96 -2.17
CA TRP A 639 36.66 5.58 -2.27
C TRP A 639 35.68 5.19 -1.16
N ASP A 640 35.49 6.03 -0.14
CA ASP A 640 34.74 5.71 1.09
C ASP A 640 33.37 6.41 1.19
N GLY A 641 32.93 7.04 0.09
CA GLY A 641 31.63 7.69 0.00
C GLY A 641 31.52 9.06 0.70
N ARG A 642 32.63 9.59 1.24
CA ARG A 642 32.65 10.94 1.83
C ARG A 642 32.47 12.02 0.76
N VAL A 643 32.08 13.21 1.19
CA VAL A 643 31.99 14.40 0.33
C VAL A 643 33.36 14.75 -0.25
N TRP A 644 33.43 14.93 -1.57
CA TRP A 644 34.63 15.37 -2.28
C TRP A 644 34.71 16.91 -2.32
N GLU A 645 35.37 17.46 -1.31
CA GLU A 645 35.68 18.89 -1.23
C GLU A 645 37.00 19.22 -1.95
N ARG A 646 37.20 20.51 -2.26
CA ARG A 646 38.51 21.05 -2.65
C ARG A 646 39.39 21.20 -1.42
N GLU A 647 40.72 21.16 -1.60
CA GLU A 647 41.67 21.39 -0.49
C GLU A 647 41.45 22.75 0.17
N ASN A 648 41.21 23.78 -0.64
CA ASN A 648 40.74 25.08 -0.20
C ASN A 648 39.24 25.23 -0.50
N PRO A 649 38.36 25.42 0.51
CA PRO A 649 36.93 25.62 0.30
C PRO A 649 36.59 26.78 -0.66
N ASP A 650 37.41 27.84 -0.70
CA ASP A 650 37.21 28.99 -1.59
C ASP A 650 37.37 28.64 -3.08
N ASP A 651 38.04 27.53 -3.40
CA ASP A 651 38.20 27.05 -4.77
C ASP A 651 36.95 26.30 -5.29
N CYS A 652 35.96 26.07 -4.42
CA CYS A 652 34.74 25.37 -4.76
C CYS A 652 33.71 26.30 -5.42
N MET A 653 34.00 26.72 -6.66
CA MET A 653 33.12 27.63 -7.42
C MET A 653 31.79 26.98 -7.84
N TRP A 654 31.76 25.66 -7.97
CA TRP A 654 30.63 24.90 -8.52
C TRP A 654 30.35 23.67 -7.65
N ARG A 655 29.07 23.37 -7.43
CA ARG A 655 28.62 22.17 -6.71
C ARG A 655 28.04 21.16 -7.69
N VAL A 656 28.22 19.87 -7.39
CA VAL A 656 27.72 18.79 -8.23
C VAL A 656 26.19 18.69 -8.11
N VAL A 657 25.52 18.48 -9.24
CA VAL A 657 24.09 18.12 -9.30
C VAL A 657 23.89 16.85 -10.13
N ARG A 658 22.84 16.09 -9.80
CA ARG A 658 22.62 14.74 -10.31
C ARG A 658 21.19 14.48 -10.78
N GLY A 659 21.01 13.42 -11.57
CA GLY A 659 19.71 12.84 -11.95
C GLY A 659 19.04 13.38 -13.21
N GLY A 660 19.47 14.54 -13.71
CA GLY A 660 18.77 15.21 -14.81
C GLY A 660 17.41 15.76 -14.39
N SER A 661 16.69 16.40 -15.31
CA SER A 661 15.45 17.13 -14.98
C SER A 661 14.38 16.96 -16.07
N TRP A 662 13.21 17.57 -15.85
CA TRP A 662 12.11 17.58 -16.81
C TRP A 662 12.47 18.22 -18.18
N ILE A 663 13.48 19.11 -18.22
CA ILE A 663 14.02 19.69 -19.47
C ILE A 663 15.19 18.89 -20.07
N SER A 664 15.67 17.86 -19.38
CA SER A 664 16.80 17.08 -19.84
C SER A 664 16.37 16.04 -20.87
N GLY A 665 17.19 15.81 -21.89
CA GLY A 665 16.98 14.67 -22.80
C GLY A 665 17.32 13.33 -22.15
N ILE A 666 16.81 12.23 -22.72
CA ILE A 666 16.96 10.86 -22.19
C ILE A 666 18.41 10.44 -21.85
N TRP A 667 19.40 10.99 -22.55
CA TRP A 667 20.81 10.67 -22.33
C TRP A 667 21.37 11.25 -21.02
N TYR A 668 20.80 12.33 -20.52
CA TYR A 668 21.20 13.00 -19.27
C TYR A 668 20.54 12.37 -18.04
N LEU A 669 19.66 11.37 -18.22
CA LEU A 669 19.02 10.65 -17.11
C LEU A 669 19.79 9.41 -16.64
N ARG A 670 20.93 9.11 -17.27
CA ARG A 670 21.77 7.97 -16.87
C ARG A 670 22.22 8.16 -15.43
N SER A 671 22.29 7.08 -14.65
CA SER A 671 22.72 7.15 -13.25
C SER A 671 24.12 7.75 -13.07
N THR A 672 24.96 7.69 -14.12
CA THR A 672 26.31 8.25 -14.14
C THR A 672 26.36 9.72 -14.47
N ASN A 673 25.32 10.31 -15.07
CA ASN A 673 25.40 11.65 -15.63
C ASN A 673 25.50 12.72 -14.55
N ARG A 674 26.58 13.50 -14.60
CA ARG A 674 26.87 14.57 -13.66
C ARG A 674 26.63 15.93 -14.33
N TYR A 675 26.29 16.91 -13.53
CA TYR A 675 26.25 18.31 -13.96
C TYR A 675 26.68 19.20 -12.79
N TRP A 676 26.81 20.51 -13.03
CA TRP A 676 27.26 21.45 -12.02
C TRP A 676 26.54 22.80 -12.15
N PHE A 677 26.36 23.46 -11.02
CA PHE A 677 25.86 24.82 -10.94
C PHE A 677 26.60 25.56 -9.82
N SER A 678 26.63 26.90 -9.95
CA SER A 678 27.17 27.76 -8.89
C SER A 678 26.23 27.63 -7.68
N PRO A 679 26.75 27.57 -6.44
CA PRO A 679 25.92 27.34 -5.27
C PRO A 679 24.90 28.47 -4.98
N GLU A 680 25.03 29.61 -5.66
CA GLU A 680 24.10 30.75 -5.63
C GLU A 680 22.91 30.60 -6.58
N ILE A 681 22.99 29.70 -7.56
CA ILE A 681 21.95 29.56 -8.59
C ILE A 681 20.73 28.88 -8.00
N ALA A 682 19.57 29.52 -8.15
CA ALA A 682 18.26 28.96 -7.92
C ALA A 682 17.52 28.87 -9.25
N ASN A 683 17.14 27.67 -9.70
CA ASN A 683 16.56 27.46 -11.03
C ASN A 683 15.31 26.58 -11.01
N PHE A 684 14.46 26.70 -12.03
CA PHE A 684 13.14 26.06 -12.09
C PHE A 684 13.19 24.55 -12.38
N ASN A 685 14.37 24.01 -12.64
CA ASN A 685 14.61 22.59 -12.88
C ASN A 685 15.54 21.97 -11.83
N LEU A 686 15.84 22.70 -10.74
CA LEU A 686 16.82 22.34 -9.73
C LEU A 686 16.17 22.29 -8.34
N GLY A 687 16.34 21.16 -7.66
CA GLY A 687 15.86 20.88 -6.32
C GLY A 687 16.91 20.11 -5.52
N PHE A 688 16.48 19.35 -4.51
CA PHE A 688 17.39 18.53 -3.70
C PHE A 688 16.65 17.41 -2.97
N ARG A 689 17.38 16.39 -2.54
CA ARG A 689 16.93 15.39 -1.57
C ARG A 689 17.91 15.30 -0.41
N LEU A 690 17.49 14.68 0.68
CA LEU A 690 18.22 14.69 1.94
C LEU A 690 18.82 13.34 2.29
N VAL A 691 19.96 13.34 2.96
CA VAL A 691 20.42 12.22 3.78
C VAL A 691 20.05 12.47 5.23
N ARG A 692 19.56 11.42 5.90
CA ARG A 692 19.48 11.31 7.36
C ARG A 692 20.46 10.24 7.82
N GLU A 693 21.41 10.63 8.66
CA GLU A 693 22.39 9.71 9.20
C GLU A 693 21.73 8.72 10.18
N ILE A 694 22.08 7.45 10.06
CA ILE A 694 21.67 6.41 10.98
C ILE A 694 22.82 6.21 11.96
N ARG A 695 22.66 6.72 13.18
CA ARG A 695 23.64 6.44 14.24
C ARG A 695 23.67 4.93 14.47
N SER A 696 24.87 4.36 14.35
CA SER A 696 25.18 2.97 14.69
C SER A 696 24.92 2.70 16.15
#